data_AF-A0A7L5EBB7-F1
#
_entry.id   AF-A0A7L5EBB7-F1
#
_cell.length_a   1.000
_cell.length_b   1.000
_cell.length_c   1.000
_cell.angle_alpha   90.00
_cell.angle_beta   90.00
_cell.angle_gamma   90.00
#
_symmetry.space_group_name_H-M   'P 1'
#
loop_
_entity.id
_entity.type
_entity.pdbx_description
1 polymer ?
#
loop_
_entity_poly.entity_id
_entity_poly.type
_entity_poly.pdbx_seq_one_letter_code
_entity_poly.pdbx_strand_id
1 'polypeptide(L)'
;MSNRAKQAIELLDKCKDAINGIDHVAGKALLSEFDSKFGGKELVSDIIYYRLSLGSELCFRLGEYKEGIAEIDKYISAIRANIKQTIKILVYKSKMEMMLNRRGISISSLSETLGLAESIGDMTILGNIYMEISRMFSARYSGLALYFMRKAETCHEKEGNEKLASLAKVDRALISYTAYLLNRHIDDYKNLKNEAERIVCEMDDTDYDSFEKRHARFVKAYVLRDTTDLKQQISEAERNGALPSICIVEEAYIAACIENGDNNAALVEFDKYARSAERQHGSEIRNYLLELKKSLESNSRIAYIPWHIDKGPKEPTNLFDILDHLSLGEELWRYKQGSFLGLFHGIEHEGKFETMVMPDGKTSLVPCNLAFNDYYRGQSSYYEDCYPSLYRKGMTPAMQFVERVKYEEFKLLISEYPITKIFSGGLYVNYPDGSSDSVSLNIDSLVLAQHYGIKTELIDVTVDKFVAAFFSSTTCKDDIYTPITTPQQEPGVFYHYAEIPLSGISSKLRAVGLQPFSRPGEQAGFVVEMLPKENFNKIVRQVIPFQHDPEIAEFIFNYTNRSVKLFPKSILKEKADDIKSSDKFSRAAFDAACGEFYSDVDRSICLQYIKECKISIVDSPIVSFTEDEKQECIKQWENKGFQDTQRKIICRFSYNGPTEFKNVPKR
;
A
#
# COMPACT_ATOMS: atom_id res chain seq x y z
N MET A 1 14.90 36.67 -19.80
CA MET A 1 13.74 36.03 -20.46
C MET A 1 13.54 36.68 -21.84
N SER A 2 13.56 35.91 -22.93
CA SER A 2 13.42 36.45 -24.30
C SER A 2 12.02 37.04 -24.53
N ASN A 3 11.88 38.00 -25.46
CA ASN A 3 10.57 38.59 -25.80
C ASN A 3 9.54 37.50 -26.22
N ARG A 4 10.03 36.45 -26.90
CA ARG A 4 9.23 35.29 -27.30
C ARG A 4 8.68 34.51 -26.11
N ALA A 5 9.50 34.27 -25.09
CA ALA A 5 9.08 33.56 -23.89
C ALA A 5 8.01 34.33 -23.09
N LYS A 6 8.12 35.66 -23.02
CA LYS A 6 7.11 36.51 -22.38
C LYS A 6 5.75 36.41 -23.08
N GLN A 7 5.72 36.55 -24.40
CA GLN A 7 4.50 36.43 -25.19
C GLN A 7 3.85 35.05 -25.10
N ALA A 8 4.66 33.99 -25.02
CA ALA A 8 4.20 32.63 -24.82
C ALA A 8 3.52 32.47 -23.45
N ILE A 9 4.15 32.97 -22.38
CA ILE A 9 3.60 32.94 -21.01
C ILE A 9 2.30 33.75 -20.92
N GLU A 10 2.26 34.96 -21.49
CA GLU A 10 1.04 35.79 -21.48
C GLU A 10 -0.17 35.10 -22.13
N LEU A 11 0.04 34.33 -23.21
CA LEU A 11 -1.02 33.56 -23.84
C LEU A 11 -1.47 32.37 -22.98
N LEU A 12 -0.52 31.68 -22.33
CA LEU A 12 -0.83 30.57 -21.43
C LEU A 12 -1.53 31.05 -20.15
N ASP A 13 -1.18 32.22 -19.62
CA ASP A 13 -1.86 32.81 -18.45
C ASP A 13 -3.32 33.15 -18.78
N LYS A 14 -3.59 33.75 -19.94
CA LYS A 14 -4.97 33.96 -20.42
C LYS A 14 -5.72 32.63 -20.58
N CYS A 15 -5.04 31.61 -21.10
CA CYS A 15 -5.63 30.28 -21.25
C CYS A 15 -5.98 29.67 -19.88
N LYS A 16 -5.06 29.77 -18.90
CA LYS A 16 -5.30 29.34 -17.53
C LYS A 16 -6.49 30.07 -16.91
N ASP A 17 -6.60 31.38 -17.09
CA ASP A 17 -7.73 32.17 -16.59
C ASP A 17 -9.06 31.73 -17.23
N ALA A 18 -9.07 31.49 -18.54
CA ALA A 18 -10.23 30.96 -19.24
C ALA A 18 -10.63 29.56 -18.73
N ILE A 19 -9.67 28.64 -18.60
CA ILE A 19 -9.89 27.29 -18.06
C ILE A 19 -10.41 27.35 -16.62
N ASN A 20 -9.86 28.24 -15.79
CA ASN A 20 -10.30 28.44 -14.41
C ASN A 20 -11.71 29.05 -14.33
N GLY A 21 -12.05 29.90 -15.30
CA GLY A 21 -13.39 30.44 -15.51
C GLY A 21 -14.38 29.48 -16.19
N ILE A 22 -13.96 28.24 -16.52
CA ILE A 22 -14.76 27.23 -17.26
C ILE A 22 -15.13 27.68 -18.67
N ASP A 23 -14.43 28.66 -19.23
CA ASP A 23 -14.55 29.02 -20.64
C ASP A 23 -13.67 28.09 -21.47
N HIS A 24 -14.11 26.83 -21.59
CA HIS A 24 -13.37 25.80 -22.33
C HIS A 24 -13.20 26.16 -23.81
N VAL A 25 -14.13 26.93 -24.39
CA VAL A 25 -14.05 27.40 -25.78
C VAL A 25 -12.92 28.42 -25.93
N ALA A 26 -12.87 29.44 -25.08
CA ALA A 26 -11.77 30.39 -25.08
C ALA A 26 -10.44 29.72 -24.74
N GLY A 27 -10.42 28.81 -23.78
CA GLY A 27 -9.23 28.01 -23.43
C GLY A 27 -8.66 27.27 -24.65
N LYS A 28 -9.50 26.56 -25.41
CA LYS A 28 -9.10 25.83 -26.62
C LYS A 28 -8.60 26.76 -27.73
N ALA A 29 -9.27 27.90 -27.92
CA ALA A 29 -8.85 28.91 -28.89
C ALA A 29 -7.48 29.50 -28.55
N LEU A 30 -7.22 29.81 -27.28
CA LEU A 30 -5.95 30.34 -26.79
C LEU A 30 -4.80 29.32 -26.91
N LEU A 31 -5.05 28.03 -26.64
CA LEU A 31 -4.06 26.97 -26.90
C LEU A 31 -3.76 26.80 -28.39
N SER A 32 -4.79 26.87 -29.24
CA SER A 32 -4.62 26.79 -30.69
C SER A 32 -3.82 27.99 -31.22
N GLU A 33 -4.06 29.19 -30.69
CA GLU A 33 -3.28 30.39 -31.00
C GLU A 33 -1.82 30.23 -30.55
N PHE A 34 -1.60 29.69 -29.35
CA PHE A 34 -0.27 29.36 -28.86
C PHE A 34 0.46 28.39 -29.80
N ASP A 35 -0.17 27.28 -30.16
CA ASP A 35 0.42 26.25 -31.02
C ASP A 35 0.72 26.79 -32.42
N SER A 36 -0.15 27.66 -32.96
CA SER A 36 0.10 28.35 -34.24
C SER A 36 1.30 29.31 -34.17
N LYS A 37 1.43 30.07 -33.08
CA LYS A 37 2.49 31.08 -32.93
C LYS A 37 3.83 30.48 -32.53
N PHE A 38 3.85 29.41 -31.74
CA PHE A 38 5.06 28.88 -31.12
C PHE A 38 5.36 27.41 -31.45
N GLY A 39 4.45 26.70 -32.12
CA GLY A 39 4.66 25.32 -32.56
C GLY A 39 5.90 25.17 -33.45
N GLY A 40 6.67 24.11 -33.22
CA GLY A 40 7.91 23.81 -33.95
C GLY A 40 9.09 24.75 -33.65
N LYS A 41 8.92 25.72 -32.75
CA LYS A 41 10.02 26.58 -32.28
C LYS A 41 10.66 25.98 -31.04
N GLU A 42 11.96 26.25 -30.86
CA GLU A 42 12.66 25.90 -29.63
C GLU A 42 12.12 26.76 -28.47
N LEU A 43 11.45 26.09 -27.53
CA LEU A 43 10.92 26.65 -26.29
C LEU A 43 11.63 25.98 -25.12
N VAL A 44 11.78 26.71 -24.02
CA VAL A 44 12.29 26.13 -22.78
C VAL A 44 11.28 25.14 -22.20
N SER A 45 11.78 24.10 -21.51
CA SER A 45 10.98 23.00 -20.97
C SER A 45 9.81 23.46 -20.11
N ASP A 46 9.98 24.53 -19.32
CA ASP A 46 8.93 25.04 -18.43
C ASP A 46 7.71 25.60 -19.19
N ILE A 47 7.93 26.20 -20.36
CA ILE A 47 6.83 26.70 -21.22
C ILE A 47 6.10 25.52 -21.86
N ILE A 48 6.84 24.50 -22.30
CA ILE A 48 6.27 23.26 -22.85
C ILE A 48 5.43 22.56 -21.76
N TYR A 49 5.96 22.44 -20.56
CA TYR A 49 5.26 21.89 -19.40
C TYR A 49 3.98 22.69 -19.07
N TYR A 50 4.04 24.03 -19.09
CA TYR A 50 2.87 24.85 -18.78
C TYR A 50 1.76 24.65 -19.84
N ARG A 51 2.13 24.66 -21.13
CA ARG A 51 1.18 24.38 -22.22
C ARG A 51 0.59 22.97 -22.12
N LEU A 52 1.43 21.96 -21.85
CA LEU A 52 0.97 20.58 -21.67
C LEU A 52 0.00 20.47 -20.51
N SER A 53 0.31 21.08 -19.36
CA SER A 53 -0.55 21.04 -18.18
C SER A 53 -1.96 21.60 -18.49
N LEU A 54 -2.03 22.75 -19.16
CA LEU A 54 -3.31 23.38 -19.54
C LEU A 54 -4.06 22.56 -20.59
N GLY A 55 -3.35 22.03 -21.60
CA GLY A 55 -3.93 21.16 -22.61
C GLY A 55 -4.50 19.88 -22.02
N SER A 56 -3.73 19.21 -21.16
CA SER A 56 -4.13 17.99 -20.51
C SER A 56 -5.34 18.18 -19.60
N GLU A 57 -5.39 19.25 -18.81
CA GLU A 57 -6.56 19.62 -18.01
C GLU A 57 -7.80 19.83 -18.89
N LEU A 58 -7.65 20.58 -19.99
CA LEU A 58 -8.76 20.88 -20.90
C LEU A 58 -9.28 19.61 -21.60
N CYS A 59 -8.38 18.77 -22.13
CA CYS A 59 -8.74 17.51 -22.76
C CYS A 59 -9.46 16.58 -21.79
N PHE A 60 -8.97 16.49 -20.54
CA PHE A 60 -9.63 15.69 -19.50
C PHE A 60 -11.05 16.18 -19.22
N ARG A 61 -11.26 17.49 -19.06
CA ARG A 61 -12.59 18.08 -18.79
C ARG A 61 -13.58 17.91 -19.93
N LEU A 62 -13.11 18.03 -21.17
CA LEU A 62 -13.94 17.90 -22.37
C LEU A 62 -14.22 16.44 -22.76
N GLY A 63 -13.52 15.47 -22.17
CA GLY A 63 -13.61 14.07 -22.56
C GLY A 63 -12.79 13.73 -23.82
N GLU A 64 -11.88 14.61 -24.24
CA GLU A 64 -10.97 14.45 -25.40
C GLU A 64 -9.72 13.64 -24.99
N TYR A 65 -9.95 12.47 -24.37
CA TYR A 65 -8.90 11.69 -23.70
C TYR A 65 -7.84 11.15 -24.67
N LYS A 66 -8.24 10.71 -25.88
CA LYS A 66 -7.30 10.15 -26.86
C LYS A 66 -6.36 11.23 -27.39
N GLU A 67 -6.91 12.40 -27.67
CA GLU A 67 -6.19 13.58 -28.12
C GLU A 67 -5.21 14.04 -27.05
N GLY A 68 -5.65 14.12 -25.79
CA GLY A 68 -4.79 14.50 -24.66
C GLY A 68 -3.63 13.53 -24.43
N ILE A 69 -3.87 12.21 -24.49
CA ILE A 69 -2.79 11.20 -24.37
C ILE A 69 -1.79 11.34 -25.52
N ALA A 70 -2.27 11.46 -26.77
CA ALA A 70 -1.41 11.60 -27.93
C ALA A 70 -0.55 12.88 -27.85
N GLU A 71 -1.10 13.97 -27.31
CA GLU A 71 -0.37 15.20 -27.08
C GLU A 71 0.72 15.04 -26.00
N ILE A 72 0.41 14.36 -24.89
CA ILE A 72 1.40 14.04 -23.85
C ILE A 72 2.54 13.21 -24.44
N ASP A 73 2.24 12.13 -25.15
CA ASP A 73 3.24 11.23 -25.73
C ASP A 73 4.18 11.95 -26.71
N LYS A 74 3.65 12.93 -27.44
CA LYS A 74 4.42 13.75 -28.38
C LYS A 74 5.48 14.62 -27.69
N TYR A 75 5.21 15.13 -26.49
CA TYR A 75 6.05 16.18 -25.86
C TYR A 75 6.68 15.76 -24.52
N ILE A 76 6.31 14.62 -23.94
CA ILE A 76 6.81 14.21 -22.62
C ILE A 76 8.35 14.08 -22.56
N SER A 77 8.99 13.71 -23.67
CA SER A 77 10.44 13.63 -23.77
C SER A 77 11.14 14.97 -23.51
N ALA A 78 10.50 16.09 -23.84
CA ALA A 78 11.05 17.44 -23.66
C ALA A 78 11.06 17.89 -22.18
N ILE A 79 10.28 17.25 -21.32
CA ILE A 79 10.18 17.57 -19.88
C ILE A 79 10.75 16.47 -18.99
N ARG A 80 11.18 15.34 -19.56
CA ARG A 80 11.56 14.13 -18.81
C ARG A 80 12.72 14.31 -17.83
N ALA A 81 13.59 15.28 -18.09
CA ALA A 81 14.69 15.63 -17.19
C ALA A 81 14.19 16.21 -15.85
N ASN A 82 13.00 16.81 -15.81
CA ASN A 82 12.37 17.31 -14.59
C ASN A 82 11.34 16.29 -14.08
N ILE A 83 11.73 15.50 -13.08
CA ILE A 83 10.91 14.40 -12.58
C ILE A 83 9.58 14.91 -11.98
N LYS A 84 9.59 16.03 -11.26
CA LYS A 84 8.36 16.60 -10.67
C LYS A 84 7.36 17.05 -11.73
N GLN A 85 7.83 17.66 -12.82
CA GLN A 85 6.99 18.03 -13.97
C GLN A 85 6.47 16.78 -14.70
N THR A 86 7.34 15.80 -14.90
CA THR A 86 7.00 14.52 -15.55
C THR A 86 5.90 13.78 -14.79
N ILE A 87 6.02 13.68 -13.46
CA ILE A 87 5.00 13.10 -12.59
C ILE A 87 3.64 13.78 -12.80
N LYS A 88 3.59 15.12 -12.78
CA LYS A 88 2.33 15.86 -12.95
C LYS A 88 1.66 15.61 -14.30
N ILE A 89 2.45 15.52 -15.37
CA ILE A 89 1.90 15.22 -16.71
C ILE A 89 1.48 13.75 -16.83
N LEU A 90 2.24 12.81 -16.27
CA LEU A 90 1.86 11.40 -16.26
C LEU A 90 0.59 11.14 -15.44
N VAL A 91 0.33 11.92 -14.38
CA VAL A 91 -0.96 11.90 -13.66
C VAL A 91 -2.12 12.25 -14.59
N TYR A 92 -1.97 13.26 -15.45
CA TYR A 92 -3.02 13.54 -16.43
C TYR A 92 -3.20 12.41 -17.43
N LYS A 93 -2.09 11.85 -17.93
CA LYS A 93 -2.13 10.71 -18.83
C LYS A 93 -2.86 9.53 -18.21
N SER A 94 -2.53 9.15 -16.96
CA SER A 94 -3.16 8.04 -16.27
C SER A 94 -4.66 8.25 -16.05
N LYS A 95 -5.07 9.47 -15.68
CA LYS A 95 -6.50 9.84 -15.57
C LYS A 95 -7.22 9.63 -16.88
N MET A 96 -6.64 10.05 -18.00
CA MET A 96 -7.24 9.86 -19.33
C MET A 96 -7.26 8.40 -19.77
N GLU A 97 -6.19 7.64 -19.51
CA GLU A 97 -6.12 6.21 -19.81
C GLU A 97 -7.18 5.42 -19.04
N MET A 98 -7.38 5.76 -17.76
CA MET A 98 -8.46 5.22 -16.94
C MET A 98 -9.84 5.48 -17.56
N MET A 99 -10.10 6.70 -18.06
CA MET A 99 -11.37 7.01 -18.71
C MET A 99 -11.57 6.28 -20.06
N LEU A 100 -10.49 5.83 -20.69
CA LEU A 100 -10.52 5.04 -21.93
C LEU A 100 -10.56 3.53 -21.69
N ASN A 101 -9.90 3.02 -20.65
CA ASN A 101 -9.88 1.60 -20.30
C ASN A 101 -11.09 1.24 -19.45
N ARG A 102 -12.17 0.85 -20.12
CA ARG A 102 -13.51 0.75 -19.51
C ARG A 102 -13.84 -0.61 -18.90
N ARG A 103 -12.99 -1.63 -19.11
CA ARG A 103 -13.13 -2.98 -18.52
C ARG A 103 -12.04 -3.33 -17.52
N GLY A 104 -11.00 -2.51 -17.42
CA GLY A 104 -9.81 -2.82 -16.63
C GLY A 104 -9.32 -1.60 -15.88
N ILE A 105 -8.58 -1.86 -14.81
CA ILE A 105 -7.79 -0.82 -14.17
C ILE A 105 -6.64 -0.48 -15.14
N SER A 106 -6.58 0.76 -15.66
CA SER A 106 -5.38 1.19 -16.39
C SER A 106 -4.31 1.61 -15.40
N ILE A 107 -3.24 0.83 -15.29
CA ILE A 107 -2.21 1.06 -14.27
C ILE A 107 -0.84 1.38 -14.84
N SER A 108 -0.58 1.27 -16.14
CA SER A 108 0.77 1.44 -16.69
C SER A 108 1.38 2.82 -16.37
N SER A 109 0.76 3.92 -16.82
CA SER A 109 1.28 5.27 -16.55
C SER A 109 1.20 5.64 -15.06
N LEU A 110 0.17 5.17 -14.34
CA LEU A 110 0.05 5.46 -12.91
C LEU A 110 1.09 4.71 -12.08
N SER A 111 1.40 3.46 -12.45
CA SER A 111 2.45 2.63 -11.87
C SER A 111 3.84 3.23 -12.12
N GLU A 112 4.12 3.71 -13.35
CA GLU A 112 5.35 4.47 -13.64
C GLU A 112 5.43 5.72 -12.74
N THR A 113 4.34 6.47 -12.64
CA THR A 113 4.25 7.68 -11.81
C THR A 113 4.49 7.38 -10.35
N LEU A 114 3.90 6.30 -9.82
CA LEU A 114 4.13 5.81 -8.47
C LEU A 114 5.60 5.47 -8.25
N GLY A 115 6.24 4.72 -9.15
CA GLY A 115 7.66 4.40 -9.06
C GLY A 115 8.55 5.64 -9.02
N LEU A 116 8.23 6.67 -9.81
CA LEU A 116 8.93 7.96 -9.77
C LEU A 116 8.68 8.69 -8.44
N ALA A 117 7.44 8.76 -7.96
CA ALA A 117 7.09 9.43 -6.71
C ALA A 117 7.76 8.76 -5.50
N GLU A 118 7.78 7.43 -5.46
CA GLU A 118 8.44 6.63 -4.42
C GLU A 118 9.96 6.82 -4.41
N SER A 119 10.57 7.06 -5.58
CA SER A 119 12.00 7.38 -5.68
C SER A 119 12.36 8.77 -5.13
N ILE A 120 11.42 9.72 -5.14
CA ILE A 120 11.60 11.06 -4.57
C ILE A 120 11.36 11.04 -3.07
N GLY A 121 10.36 10.29 -2.59
CA GLY A 121 9.98 10.23 -1.18
C GLY A 121 9.29 11.49 -0.65
N ASP A 122 8.76 12.34 -1.53
CA ASP A 122 8.00 13.55 -1.17
C ASP A 122 6.55 13.15 -0.80
N MET A 123 6.20 13.28 0.48
CA MET A 123 4.92 12.83 1.02
C MET A 123 3.72 13.57 0.41
N THR A 124 3.87 14.83 0.02
CA THR A 124 2.81 15.58 -0.65
C THR A 124 2.57 15.03 -2.06
N ILE A 125 3.64 14.72 -2.80
CA ILE A 125 3.53 14.07 -4.11
C ILE A 125 2.91 12.67 -3.95
N LEU A 126 3.40 11.86 -3.02
CA LEU A 126 2.86 10.52 -2.77
C LEU A 126 1.38 10.55 -2.37
N GLY A 127 0.97 11.49 -1.52
CA GLY A 127 -0.44 11.68 -1.16
C GLY A 127 -1.32 11.93 -2.39
N ASN A 128 -0.90 12.83 -3.28
CA ASN A 128 -1.62 13.09 -4.53
C ASN A 128 -1.67 11.84 -5.44
N ILE A 129 -0.58 11.08 -5.55
CA ILE A 129 -0.56 9.84 -6.34
C ILE A 129 -1.48 8.78 -5.73
N TYR A 130 -1.51 8.64 -4.39
CA TYR A 130 -2.42 7.72 -3.73
C TYR A 130 -3.89 8.11 -3.92
N MET A 131 -4.24 9.41 -3.99
CA MET A 131 -5.59 9.84 -4.36
C MET A 131 -5.97 9.35 -5.77
N GLU A 132 -5.07 9.50 -6.75
CA GLU A 132 -5.35 9.05 -8.12
C GLU A 132 -5.40 7.52 -8.23
N ILE A 133 -4.54 6.80 -7.51
CA ILE A 133 -4.59 5.33 -7.39
C ILE A 133 -5.92 4.88 -6.78
N SER A 134 -6.40 5.58 -5.74
CA SER A 134 -7.68 5.29 -5.13
C SER A 134 -8.85 5.47 -6.12
N ARG A 135 -8.89 6.59 -6.86
CA ARG A 135 -9.91 6.83 -7.89
C ARG A 135 -9.89 5.76 -8.98
N MET A 136 -8.70 5.34 -9.37
CA MET A 136 -8.48 4.26 -10.32
C MET A 136 -9.04 2.91 -9.83
N PHE A 137 -8.89 2.58 -8.55
CA PHE A 137 -9.50 1.38 -7.98
C PHE A 137 -11.01 1.49 -7.78
N SER A 138 -11.56 2.69 -7.61
CA SER A 138 -12.95 2.91 -7.16
C SER A 138 -14.04 2.24 -8.00
N ALA A 139 -13.82 2.02 -9.30
CA ALA A 139 -14.79 1.41 -10.20
C ALA A 139 -14.95 -0.12 -10.00
N ARG A 140 -13.97 -0.79 -9.36
CA ARG A 140 -13.95 -2.25 -9.23
C ARG A 140 -13.52 -2.76 -7.86
N TYR A 141 -12.59 -2.08 -7.20
CA TYR A 141 -11.91 -2.51 -5.98
C TYR A 141 -12.09 -1.45 -4.89
N SER A 142 -13.28 -1.44 -4.28
CA SER A 142 -13.66 -0.43 -3.28
C SER A 142 -12.80 -0.47 -2.01
N GLY A 143 -12.31 -1.64 -1.60
CA GLY A 143 -11.42 -1.80 -0.47
C GLY A 143 -10.05 -1.17 -0.74
N LEU A 144 -9.44 -1.46 -1.88
CA LEU A 144 -8.18 -0.82 -2.31
C LEU A 144 -8.35 0.69 -2.48
N ALA A 145 -9.49 1.13 -3.02
CA ALA A 145 -9.81 2.55 -3.14
C ALA A 145 -9.82 3.24 -1.75
N LEU A 146 -10.49 2.64 -0.76
CA LEU A 146 -10.51 3.17 0.61
C LEU A 146 -9.09 3.18 1.21
N TYR A 147 -8.36 2.08 1.10
CA TYR A 147 -7.00 1.95 1.62
C TYR A 147 -6.08 3.06 1.09
N PHE A 148 -6.00 3.25 -0.22
CA PHE A 148 -5.14 4.29 -0.79
C PHE A 148 -5.62 5.71 -0.47
N MET A 149 -6.93 5.94 -0.37
CA MET A 149 -7.44 7.26 0.02
C MET A 149 -7.07 7.62 1.47
N ARG A 150 -7.11 6.65 2.38
CA ARG A 150 -6.64 6.83 3.75
C ARG A 150 -5.13 7.10 3.83
N LYS A 151 -4.33 6.43 2.99
CA LYS A 151 -2.90 6.73 2.89
C LYS A 151 -2.68 8.16 2.41
N ALA A 152 -3.42 8.61 1.40
CA ALA A 152 -3.37 9.99 0.93
C ALA A 152 -3.70 11.00 2.04
N GLU A 153 -4.81 10.79 2.76
CA GLU A 153 -5.22 11.59 3.92
C GLU A 153 -4.08 11.66 4.95
N THR A 154 -3.51 10.51 5.33
CA THR A 154 -2.41 10.42 6.31
C THR A 154 -1.15 11.15 5.82
N CYS A 155 -0.82 11.06 4.54
CA CYS A 155 0.32 11.79 3.96
C CYS A 155 0.13 13.31 4.09
N HIS A 156 -1.05 13.81 3.72
CA HIS A 156 -1.35 15.24 3.77
C HIS A 156 -1.43 15.78 5.20
N GLU A 157 -2.01 15.04 6.14
CA GLU A 157 -2.08 15.41 7.55
C GLU A 157 -0.67 15.51 8.17
N LYS A 158 0.22 14.55 7.87
CA LYS A 158 1.61 14.57 8.36
C LYS A 158 2.42 15.76 7.82
N GLU A 159 2.13 16.21 6.61
CA GLU A 159 2.75 17.41 6.01
C GLU A 159 2.06 18.72 6.43
N GLY A 160 1.01 18.65 7.26
CA GLY A 160 0.24 19.83 7.68
C GLY A 160 -0.56 20.49 6.55
N ASN A 161 -0.87 19.75 5.47
CA ASN A 161 -1.66 20.25 4.35
C ASN A 161 -3.15 19.98 4.57
N GLU A 162 -3.78 20.81 5.39
CA GLU A 162 -5.19 20.67 5.80
C GLU A 162 -6.15 20.65 4.59
N LYS A 163 -5.89 21.48 3.57
CA LYS A 163 -6.73 21.53 2.36
C LYS A 163 -6.73 20.20 1.61
N LEU A 164 -5.54 19.64 1.32
CA LEU A 164 -5.44 18.35 0.61
C LEU A 164 -5.97 17.19 1.46
N ALA A 165 -5.76 17.22 2.79
CA ALA A 165 -6.35 16.24 3.69
C ALA A 165 -7.89 16.30 3.67
N SER A 166 -8.47 17.50 3.64
CA SER A 166 -9.91 17.71 3.52
C SER A 166 -10.44 17.18 2.17
N LEU A 167 -9.75 17.44 1.05
CA LEU A 167 -10.12 16.90 -0.25
C LEU A 167 -10.07 15.36 -0.31
N ALA A 168 -9.07 14.75 0.32
CA ALA A 168 -9.00 13.29 0.47
C ALA A 168 -10.17 12.74 1.30
N LYS A 169 -10.61 13.44 2.35
CA LYS A 169 -11.80 13.08 3.13
C LYS A 169 -13.07 13.14 2.29
N VAL A 170 -13.22 14.15 1.43
CA VAL A 170 -14.35 14.27 0.50
C VAL A 170 -14.40 13.07 -0.45
N ASP A 171 -13.29 12.74 -1.11
CA ASP A 171 -13.23 11.57 -1.99
C ASP A 171 -13.50 10.26 -1.23
N ARG A 172 -13.01 10.16 0.01
CA ARG A 172 -13.29 9.01 0.86
C ARG A 172 -14.77 8.86 1.20
N ALA A 173 -15.49 9.97 1.42
CA ALA A 173 -16.93 9.93 1.65
C ALA A 173 -17.67 9.37 0.43
N LEU A 174 -17.27 9.78 -0.79
CA LEU A 174 -17.81 9.23 -2.03
C LEU A 174 -17.57 7.73 -2.13
N ILE A 175 -16.33 7.27 -1.91
CA ILE A 175 -15.96 5.85 -2.00
C ILE A 175 -16.69 5.03 -0.93
N SER A 176 -16.76 5.52 0.31
CA SER A 176 -17.42 4.83 1.43
C SER A 176 -18.92 4.66 1.18
N TYR A 177 -19.57 5.70 0.67
CA TYR A 177 -20.99 5.63 0.32
C TYR A 177 -21.22 4.66 -0.84
N THR A 178 -20.41 4.70 -1.89
CA THR A 178 -20.49 3.74 -3.02
C THR A 178 -20.26 2.30 -2.55
N ALA A 179 -19.25 2.04 -1.72
CA ALA A 179 -18.99 0.73 -1.14
C ALA A 179 -20.18 0.22 -0.31
N TYR A 180 -20.83 1.11 0.45
CA TYR A 180 -22.08 0.80 1.14
C TYR A 180 -23.21 0.45 0.15
N LEU A 181 -23.44 1.25 -0.90
CA LEU A 181 -24.54 1.00 -1.84
C LEU A 181 -24.43 -0.39 -2.49
N LEU A 182 -23.20 -0.81 -2.83
CA LEU A 182 -22.89 -2.13 -3.41
C LEU A 182 -23.08 -3.29 -2.41
N ASN A 183 -22.85 -3.05 -1.12
CA ASN A 183 -22.82 -4.09 -0.08
C ASN A 183 -23.91 -3.91 0.99
N ARG A 184 -24.95 -3.12 0.73
CA ARG A 184 -25.97 -2.69 1.70
C ARG A 184 -26.74 -3.84 2.38
N HIS A 185 -26.66 -5.04 1.83
CA HIS A 185 -27.26 -6.25 2.38
C HIS A 185 -26.48 -6.80 3.58
N ILE A 186 -25.26 -6.32 3.83
CA ILE A 186 -24.40 -6.68 4.97
C ILE A 186 -24.42 -5.53 5.98
N ASP A 187 -24.85 -5.80 7.21
CA ASP A 187 -25.04 -4.77 8.24
C ASP A 187 -23.77 -3.98 8.58
N ASP A 188 -22.59 -4.62 8.55
CA ASP A 188 -21.30 -3.99 8.86
C ASP A 188 -21.01 -2.76 7.96
N TYR A 189 -21.53 -2.74 6.74
CA TYR A 189 -21.29 -1.65 5.77
C TYR A 189 -22.11 -0.38 6.06
N LYS A 190 -23.10 -0.43 6.96
CA LYS A 190 -23.82 0.77 7.41
C LYS A 190 -22.89 1.79 8.05
N ASN A 191 -21.76 1.34 8.62
CA ASN A 191 -20.76 2.23 9.19
C ASN A 191 -20.08 3.11 8.12
N LEU A 192 -19.86 2.59 6.91
CA LEU A 192 -19.31 3.38 5.79
C LEU A 192 -20.29 4.46 5.34
N LYS A 193 -21.59 4.16 5.33
CA LYS A 193 -22.64 5.17 5.08
C LYS A 193 -22.60 6.28 6.13
N ASN A 194 -22.61 5.91 7.40
CA ASN A 194 -22.63 6.86 8.51
C ASN A 194 -21.38 7.75 8.50
N GLU A 195 -20.22 7.18 8.18
CA GLU A 195 -18.98 7.95 8.00
C GLU A 195 -19.11 8.94 6.85
N ALA A 196 -19.58 8.51 5.68
CA ALA A 196 -19.74 9.38 4.52
C ALA A 196 -20.68 10.56 4.82
N GLU A 197 -21.84 10.29 5.42
CA GLU A 197 -22.81 11.31 5.82
C GLU A 197 -22.20 12.30 6.82
N ARG A 198 -21.44 11.82 7.81
CA ARG A 198 -20.74 12.69 8.76
C ARG A 198 -19.73 13.62 8.06
N ILE A 199 -18.87 13.06 7.20
CA ILE A 199 -17.81 13.84 6.54
C ILE A 199 -18.40 14.99 5.72
N VAL A 200 -19.41 14.73 4.90
CA VAL A 200 -20.00 15.78 4.03
C VAL A 200 -20.80 16.83 4.82
N CYS A 201 -21.25 16.49 6.03
CA CYS A 201 -21.90 17.43 6.95
C CYS A 201 -20.90 18.31 7.70
N GLU A 202 -19.73 17.78 8.06
CA GLU A 202 -18.70 18.47 8.85
C GLU A 202 -17.62 19.17 7.99
N MET A 203 -17.60 18.92 6.68
CA MET A 203 -16.62 19.48 5.75
C MET A 203 -16.63 21.02 5.73
N ASP A 204 -15.44 21.60 5.81
CA ASP A 204 -15.15 23.01 5.52
C ASP A 204 -14.52 23.14 4.13
N ASP A 205 -15.17 23.91 3.25
CA ASP A 205 -14.73 24.18 1.87
C ASP A 205 -14.27 25.63 1.67
N THR A 206 -14.04 26.40 2.75
CA THR A 206 -13.70 27.82 2.66
C THR A 206 -12.50 28.08 1.74
N ASP A 207 -11.43 27.30 1.92
CA ASP A 207 -10.16 27.41 1.20
C ASP A 207 -10.15 26.71 -0.17
N TYR A 208 -11.27 26.13 -0.59
CA TYR A 208 -11.38 25.45 -1.87
C TYR A 208 -11.50 26.44 -3.02
N ASP A 209 -10.84 26.10 -4.14
CA ASP A 209 -11.07 26.77 -5.41
C ASP A 209 -12.45 26.40 -6.01
N SER A 210 -12.81 27.04 -7.12
CA SER A 210 -14.12 26.84 -7.77
C SER A 210 -14.38 25.40 -8.24
N PHE A 211 -13.34 24.61 -8.55
CA PHE A 211 -13.49 23.21 -8.95
C PHE A 211 -13.60 22.30 -7.74
N GLU A 212 -12.74 22.52 -6.75
CA GLU A 212 -12.76 21.84 -5.47
C GLU A 212 -14.13 22.01 -4.78
N LYS A 213 -14.69 23.22 -4.77
CA LYS A 213 -16.05 23.51 -4.25
C LYS A 213 -17.15 22.78 -5.00
N ARG A 214 -17.07 22.72 -6.34
CA ARG A 214 -18.05 21.99 -7.15
C ARG A 214 -18.02 20.50 -6.87
N HIS A 215 -16.82 19.92 -6.79
CA HIS A 215 -16.66 18.50 -6.48
C HIS A 215 -17.18 18.18 -5.08
N ALA A 216 -16.82 19.01 -4.09
CA ALA A 216 -17.31 18.90 -2.72
C ALA A 216 -18.85 18.98 -2.62
N ARG A 217 -19.46 19.95 -3.33
CA ARG A 217 -20.91 20.10 -3.45
C ARG A 217 -21.55 18.88 -4.10
N PHE A 218 -20.97 18.36 -5.19
CA PHE A 218 -21.44 17.14 -5.85
C PHE A 218 -21.45 15.94 -4.89
N VAL A 219 -20.33 15.68 -4.20
CA VAL A 219 -20.22 14.56 -3.26
C VAL A 219 -21.24 14.70 -2.13
N LYS A 220 -21.39 15.91 -1.57
CA LYS A 220 -22.38 16.18 -0.52
C LYS A 220 -23.80 15.90 -1.01
N ALA A 221 -24.18 16.40 -2.18
CA ALA A 221 -25.50 16.20 -2.74
C ALA A 221 -25.78 14.72 -3.06
N TYR A 222 -24.78 13.97 -3.55
CA TYR A 222 -24.90 12.53 -3.81
C TYR A 222 -25.08 11.71 -2.52
N VAL A 223 -24.22 11.95 -1.52
CA VAL A 223 -24.26 11.22 -0.23
C VAL A 223 -25.55 11.52 0.54
N LEU A 224 -26.00 12.77 0.55
CA LEU A 224 -27.22 13.18 1.25
C LEU A 224 -28.50 12.94 0.44
N ARG A 225 -28.37 12.59 -0.85
CA ARG A 225 -29.47 12.40 -1.83
C ARG A 225 -30.28 13.68 -2.06
N ASP A 226 -29.59 14.82 -2.18
CA ASP A 226 -30.21 16.12 -2.43
C ASP A 226 -30.54 16.28 -3.92
N THR A 227 -31.77 15.89 -4.29
CA THR A 227 -32.25 15.98 -5.67
C THR A 227 -32.41 17.42 -6.16
N THR A 228 -32.60 18.39 -5.27
CA THR A 228 -32.77 19.80 -5.63
C THR A 228 -31.45 20.38 -6.08
N ASP A 229 -30.41 20.16 -5.29
CA ASP A 229 -29.06 20.63 -5.60
C ASP A 229 -28.50 19.94 -6.85
N LEU A 230 -28.71 18.63 -6.99
CA LEU A 230 -28.29 17.87 -8.17
C LEU A 230 -28.94 18.40 -9.46
N LYS A 231 -30.24 18.77 -9.47
CA LYS A 231 -30.88 19.40 -10.65
C LYS A 231 -30.24 20.73 -11.02
N GLN A 232 -29.88 21.54 -10.03
CA GLN A 232 -29.18 22.79 -10.27
C GLN A 232 -27.81 22.54 -10.91
N GLN A 233 -27.07 21.56 -10.38
CA GLN A 233 -25.77 21.17 -10.91
C GLN A 233 -25.85 20.61 -12.35
N ILE A 234 -26.91 19.86 -12.71
CA ILE A 234 -27.15 19.44 -14.11
C ILE A 234 -27.25 20.66 -15.02
N SER A 235 -28.08 21.63 -14.64
CA SER A 235 -28.27 22.86 -15.43
C SER A 235 -26.97 23.67 -15.57
N GLU A 236 -26.13 23.69 -14.53
CA GLU A 236 -24.80 24.29 -14.56
C GLU A 236 -23.85 23.54 -15.51
N ALA A 237 -23.82 22.21 -15.45
CA ALA A 237 -22.98 21.38 -16.29
C ALA A 237 -23.36 21.46 -17.78
N GLU A 238 -24.65 21.50 -18.09
CA GLU A 238 -25.15 21.65 -19.46
C GLU A 238 -24.73 22.97 -20.10
N ARG A 239 -24.76 24.09 -19.35
CA ARG A 239 -24.26 25.39 -19.83
C ARG A 239 -22.78 25.35 -20.19
N ASN A 240 -22.00 24.52 -19.51
CA ASN A 240 -20.55 24.42 -19.69
C ASN A 240 -20.14 23.38 -20.75
N GLY A 241 -21.09 22.60 -21.29
CA GLY A 241 -20.87 21.64 -22.37
C GLY A 241 -19.95 20.46 -22.05
N ALA A 242 -19.64 20.21 -20.77
CA ALA A 242 -18.73 19.15 -20.33
C ALA A 242 -19.49 17.82 -20.16
N LEU A 243 -19.52 16.99 -21.21
CA LEU A 243 -20.22 15.70 -21.21
C LEU A 243 -19.89 14.80 -19.99
N PRO A 244 -18.62 14.65 -19.56
CA PRO A 244 -18.30 13.85 -18.37
C PRO A 244 -19.01 14.36 -17.10
N SER A 245 -19.01 15.68 -16.88
CA SER A 245 -19.68 16.31 -15.74
C SER A 245 -21.21 16.21 -15.82
N ILE A 246 -21.79 16.32 -17.01
CA ILE A 246 -23.23 16.15 -17.20
C ILE A 246 -23.63 14.72 -16.81
N CYS A 247 -22.92 13.73 -17.35
CA CYS A 247 -23.22 12.32 -17.13
C CYS A 247 -23.17 11.92 -15.64
N ILE A 248 -22.13 12.34 -14.92
CA ILE A 248 -21.95 11.95 -13.50
C ILE A 248 -23.02 12.58 -12.59
N VAL A 249 -23.43 13.82 -12.86
CA VAL A 249 -24.47 14.50 -12.06
C VAL A 249 -25.87 13.96 -12.40
N GLU A 250 -26.13 13.64 -13.68
CA GLU A 250 -27.36 12.96 -14.09
C GLU A 250 -27.51 11.60 -13.41
N GLU A 251 -26.44 10.79 -13.39
CA GLU A 251 -26.45 9.51 -12.66
C GLU A 251 -26.73 9.70 -11.17
N ALA A 252 -26.02 10.64 -10.52
CA ALA A 252 -26.23 10.95 -9.11
C ALA A 252 -27.67 11.39 -8.80
N TYR A 253 -28.30 12.15 -9.71
CA TYR A 253 -29.71 12.53 -9.58
C TYR A 253 -30.64 11.32 -9.66
N ILE A 254 -30.42 10.42 -10.63
CA ILE A 254 -31.20 9.17 -10.74
C ILE A 254 -31.05 8.33 -9.46
N ALA A 255 -29.82 8.18 -8.97
CA ALA A 255 -29.52 7.50 -7.72
C ALA A 255 -30.25 8.11 -6.52
N ALA A 256 -30.19 9.44 -6.36
CA ALA A 256 -30.84 10.15 -5.27
C ALA A 256 -32.37 10.00 -5.31
N CYS A 257 -32.98 10.06 -6.50
CA CYS A 257 -34.42 9.83 -6.67
C CYS A 257 -34.82 8.42 -6.22
N ILE A 258 -34.10 7.40 -6.66
CA ILE A 258 -34.35 6.00 -6.29
C ILE A 258 -34.22 5.81 -4.77
N GLU A 259 -33.14 6.32 -4.17
CA GLU A 259 -32.89 6.16 -2.72
C GLU A 259 -33.90 6.94 -1.85
N ASN A 260 -34.47 8.03 -2.38
CA ASN A 260 -35.57 8.77 -1.74
C ASN A 260 -36.95 8.13 -1.98
N GLY A 261 -37.03 7.06 -2.80
CA GLY A 261 -38.27 6.36 -3.12
C GLY A 261 -39.12 7.02 -4.22
N ASP A 262 -38.55 7.93 -5.01
CA ASP A 262 -39.22 8.64 -6.11
C ASP A 262 -38.77 8.10 -7.48
N ASN A 263 -39.17 6.85 -7.77
CA ASN A 263 -38.87 6.21 -9.05
C ASN A 263 -39.48 6.96 -10.25
N ASN A 264 -40.58 7.69 -10.06
CA ASN A 264 -41.21 8.47 -11.12
C ASN A 264 -40.32 9.64 -11.55
N ALA A 265 -39.77 10.39 -10.59
CA ALA A 265 -38.83 11.47 -10.89
C ALA A 265 -37.54 10.95 -11.56
N ALA A 266 -37.07 9.76 -11.19
CA ALA A 266 -35.96 9.10 -11.86
C ALA A 266 -36.32 8.74 -13.32
N LEU A 267 -37.49 8.12 -13.54
CA LEU A 267 -37.93 7.68 -14.87
C LEU A 267 -38.10 8.84 -15.86
N VAL A 268 -38.56 10.01 -15.38
CA VAL A 268 -38.70 11.22 -16.20
C VAL A 268 -37.36 11.68 -16.79
N GLU A 269 -36.29 11.62 -16.01
CA GLU A 269 -34.95 12.06 -16.45
C GLU A 269 -34.11 10.91 -17.05
N PHE A 270 -34.59 9.66 -16.96
CA PHE A 270 -33.82 8.48 -17.34
C PHE A 270 -33.35 8.51 -18.80
N ASP A 271 -34.23 8.83 -19.76
CA ASP A 271 -33.86 8.83 -21.19
C ASP A 271 -32.85 9.95 -21.53
N LYS A 272 -32.78 11.00 -20.70
CA LYS A 272 -31.74 12.03 -20.81
C LYS A 272 -30.40 11.48 -20.32
N TYR A 273 -30.38 10.94 -19.09
CA TYR A 273 -29.22 10.27 -18.51
C TYR A 273 -28.69 9.16 -19.42
N ALA A 274 -29.54 8.26 -19.90
CA ALA A 274 -29.16 7.14 -20.77
C ALA A 274 -28.43 7.60 -22.04
N ARG A 275 -28.88 8.72 -22.66
CA ARG A 275 -28.20 9.29 -23.84
C ARG A 275 -26.82 9.84 -23.49
N SER A 276 -26.69 10.57 -22.38
CA SER A 276 -25.39 11.08 -21.92
C SER A 276 -24.44 9.93 -21.56
N ALA A 277 -24.95 8.92 -20.84
CA ALA A 277 -24.25 7.72 -20.43
C ALA A 277 -23.76 6.91 -21.63
N GLU A 278 -24.60 6.65 -22.64
CA GLU A 278 -24.17 5.97 -23.85
C GLU A 278 -23.13 6.77 -24.65
N ARG A 279 -23.21 8.10 -24.68
CA ARG A 279 -22.18 8.95 -25.32
C ARG A 279 -20.86 8.88 -24.57
N GLN A 280 -20.91 8.90 -23.24
CA GLN A 280 -19.73 8.87 -22.38
C GLN A 280 -19.08 7.47 -22.37
N HIS A 281 -19.87 6.44 -22.06
CA HIS A 281 -19.41 5.08 -21.79
C HIS A 281 -19.52 4.14 -23.00
N GLY A 282 -20.19 4.54 -24.08
CA GLY A 282 -20.36 3.72 -25.28
C GLY A 282 -21.41 2.62 -25.09
N SER A 283 -21.35 1.56 -25.90
CA SER A 283 -22.34 0.47 -25.85
C SER A 283 -22.26 -0.42 -24.61
N GLU A 284 -21.22 -0.29 -23.78
CA GLU A 284 -20.96 -1.17 -22.65
C GLU A 284 -21.92 -0.93 -21.47
N ILE A 285 -22.41 0.30 -21.31
CA ILE A 285 -23.35 0.65 -20.24
C ILE A 285 -24.80 0.21 -20.56
N ARG A 286 -25.08 -0.22 -21.79
CA ARG A 286 -26.45 -0.50 -22.26
C ARG A 286 -27.19 -1.56 -21.46
N ASN A 287 -26.50 -2.63 -21.06
CA ASN A 287 -27.13 -3.69 -20.27
C ASN A 287 -27.53 -3.15 -18.90
N TYR A 288 -26.64 -2.41 -18.24
CA TYR A 288 -26.94 -1.73 -16.98
C TYR A 288 -28.12 -0.77 -17.12
N LEU A 289 -28.14 0.08 -18.17
CA LEU A 289 -29.26 0.99 -18.43
C LEU A 289 -30.57 0.24 -18.65
N LEU A 290 -30.56 -0.87 -19.40
CA LEU A 290 -31.75 -1.68 -19.65
C LEU A 290 -32.31 -2.30 -18.35
N GLU A 291 -31.43 -2.84 -17.50
CA GLU A 291 -31.81 -3.42 -16.21
C GLU A 291 -32.32 -2.35 -15.24
N LEU A 292 -31.67 -1.19 -15.20
CA LEU A 292 -32.11 -0.05 -14.40
C LEU A 292 -33.47 0.46 -14.85
N LYS A 293 -33.70 0.62 -16.16
CA LYS A 293 -34.99 1.04 -16.72
C LYS A 293 -36.11 0.06 -16.36
N LYS A 294 -35.86 -1.24 -16.57
CA LYS A 294 -36.81 -2.30 -16.21
C LYS A 294 -37.15 -2.28 -14.71
N SER A 295 -36.15 -2.01 -13.86
CA SER A 295 -36.34 -1.91 -12.41
C SER A 295 -37.20 -0.70 -12.04
N LEU A 296 -36.95 0.47 -12.64
CA LEU A 296 -37.75 1.69 -12.45
C LEU A 296 -39.21 1.50 -12.89
N GLU A 297 -39.43 0.85 -14.03
CA GLU A 297 -40.77 0.59 -14.60
C GLU A 297 -41.58 -0.44 -13.81
N SER A 298 -40.92 -1.27 -12.99
CA SER A 298 -41.60 -2.32 -12.20
C SER A 298 -42.55 -1.78 -11.10
N ASN A 299 -42.50 -0.47 -10.83
CA ASN A 299 -43.25 0.21 -9.76
C ASN A 299 -43.09 -0.44 -8.37
N SER A 300 -42.00 -1.17 -8.17
CA SER A 300 -41.60 -1.76 -6.90
C SER A 300 -40.56 -0.87 -6.22
N ARG A 301 -40.44 -0.97 -4.89
CA ARG A 301 -39.35 -0.30 -4.17
C ARG A 301 -38.05 -1.00 -4.52
N ILE A 302 -37.18 -0.29 -5.24
CA ILE A 302 -35.86 -0.78 -5.64
C ILE A 302 -34.76 -0.09 -4.84
N ALA A 303 -33.58 -0.69 -4.80
CA ALA A 303 -32.36 -0.09 -4.29
C ALA A 303 -31.47 0.31 -5.47
N TYR A 304 -30.84 1.48 -5.41
CA TYR A 304 -29.90 1.88 -6.44
C TYR A 304 -28.61 1.07 -6.33
N ILE A 305 -28.13 0.55 -7.45
CA ILE A 305 -26.84 -0.13 -7.54
C ILE A 305 -26.00 0.74 -8.47
N PRO A 306 -24.93 1.38 -7.97
CA PRO A 306 -24.02 2.14 -8.82
C PRO A 306 -23.48 1.28 -9.96
N TRP A 307 -23.26 1.89 -11.11
CA TRP A 307 -22.51 1.22 -12.16
C TRP A 307 -21.09 0.90 -11.65
N HIS A 308 -20.70 -0.36 -11.77
CA HIS A 308 -19.39 -0.86 -11.34
C HIS A 308 -18.92 -1.94 -12.31
N ILE A 309 -17.63 -2.25 -12.26
CA ILE A 309 -17.04 -3.31 -13.08
C ILE A 309 -17.08 -4.61 -12.29
N ASP A 310 -18.06 -5.45 -12.60
CA ASP A 310 -18.14 -6.80 -12.05
C ASP A 310 -16.98 -7.68 -12.54
N LYS A 311 -16.45 -8.48 -11.63
CA LYS A 311 -15.58 -9.60 -12.00
C LYS A 311 -16.41 -10.62 -12.78
N GLY A 312 -15.96 -10.95 -13.98
CA GLY A 312 -16.66 -11.94 -14.80
C GLY A 312 -16.70 -13.32 -14.14
N PRO A 313 -17.74 -14.15 -14.33
CA PRO A 313 -17.87 -15.46 -13.68
C PRO A 313 -16.77 -16.47 -14.09
N LYS A 314 -16.06 -16.21 -15.19
CA LYS A 314 -14.93 -17.00 -15.68
C LYS A 314 -13.59 -16.29 -15.49
N GLU A 315 -13.60 -15.08 -14.94
CA GLU A 315 -12.39 -14.31 -14.73
C GLU A 315 -11.60 -14.90 -13.54
N PRO A 316 -10.31 -15.21 -13.73
CA PRO A 316 -9.48 -15.81 -12.70
C PRO A 316 -9.24 -14.83 -11.55
N THR A 317 -8.96 -15.34 -10.36
CA THR A 317 -8.50 -14.52 -9.23
C THR A 317 -7.12 -13.98 -9.52
N ASN A 318 -6.96 -12.66 -9.42
CA ASN A 318 -5.67 -11.96 -9.49
C ASN A 318 -5.31 -11.39 -8.11
N LEU A 319 -4.12 -10.78 -7.99
CA LEU A 319 -3.67 -10.22 -6.71
C LEU A 319 -4.48 -9.03 -6.21
N PHE A 320 -5.04 -8.20 -7.11
CA PHE A 320 -5.89 -7.09 -6.68
C PHE A 320 -7.21 -7.58 -6.08
N ASP A 321 -7.80 -8.68 -6.57
CA ASP A 321 -8.97 -9.27 -5.93
C ASP A 321 -8.69 -9.65 -4.47
N ILE A 322 -7.51 -10.23 -4.20
CA ILE A 322 -7.08 -10.63 -2.85
C ILE A 322 -6.84 -9.39 -1.99
N LEU A 323 -6.06 -8.42 -2.50
CA LEU A 323 -5.71 -7.22 -1.75
C LEU A 323 -6.92 -6.32 -1.47
N ASP A 324 -7.89 -6.28 -2.38
CA ASP A 324 -9.16 -5.56 -2.18
C ASP A 324 -10.00 -6.18 -1.07
N HIS A 325 -10.15 -7.51 -1.09
CA HIS A 325 -10.86 -8.22 -0.04
C HIS A 325 -10.24 -7.98 1.34
N LEU A 326 -8.91 -8.04 1.45
CA LEU A 326 -8.19 -7.75 2.69
C LEU A 326 -8.35 -6.29 3.11
N SER A 327 -8.19 -5.34 2.19
CA SER A 327 -8.33 -3.90 2.48
C SER A 327 -9.74 -3.55 2.99
N LEU A 328 -10.76 -4.18 2.43
CA LEU A 328 -12.13 -3.98 2.86
C LEU A 328 -12.38 -4.60 4.25
N GLY A 329 -11.81 -5.78 4.51
CA GLY A 329 -11.82 -6.41 5.83
C GLY A 329 -11.18 -5.53 6.91
N GLU A 330 -10.03 -4.91 6.61
CA GLU A 330 -9.34 -3.95 7.49
C GLU A 330 -10.21 -2.72 7.80
N GLU A 331 -10.87 -2.15 6.79
CA GLU A 331 -11.78 -1.02 7.02
C GLU A 331 -13.00 -1.40 7.84
N LEU A 332 -13.62 -2.55 7.59
CA LEU A 332 -14.73 -3.02 8.42
C LEU A 332 -14.28 -3.32 9.85
N TRP A 333 -13.06 -3.87 10.02
CA TRP A 333 -12.46 -4.11 11.34
C TRP A 333 -12.31 -2.81 12.12
N ARG A 334 -11.86 -1.72 11.49
CA ARG A 334 -11.75 -0.40 12.12
C ARG A 334 -13.05 0.04 12.81
N TYR A 335 -14.20 -0.22 12.20
CA TYR A 335 -15.50 0.14 12.80
C TYR A 335 -15.94 -0.76 13.96
N LYS A 336 -15.45 -2.01 14.01
CA LYS A 336 -15.75 -2.95 15.10
C LYS A 336 -15.04 -2.62 16.41
N GLN A 337 -14.00 -1.79 16.37
CA GLN A 337 -13.16 -1.47 17.52
C GLN A 337 -13.87 -0.66 18.62
N GLY A 338 -15.00 -0.01 18.33
CA GLY A 338 -15.87 0.63 19.33
C GLY A 338 -15.14 1.59 20.28
N SER A 339 -15.49 1.55 21.58
CA SER A 339 -14.88 2.39 22.64
C SER A 339 -13.40 2.10 22.90
N PHE A 340 -12.85 1.05 22.31
CA PHE A 340 -11.47 0.61 22.46
C PHE A 340 -10.60 0.92 21.24
N LEU A 341 -11.06 1.79 20.32
CA LEU A 341 -10.35 2.20 19.09
C LEU A 341 -8.87 2.51 19.34
N GLY A 342 -8.53 3.18 20.45
CA GLY A 342 -7.14 3.52 20.80
C GLY A 342 -6.23 2.34 21.17
N LEU A 343 -6.79 1.14 21.41
CA LEU A 343 -6.06 -0.10 21.70
C LEU A 343 -5.76 -0.93 20.45
N PHE A 344 -6.36 -0.61 19.31
CA PHE A 344 -6.18 -1.37 18.07
C PHE A 344 -5.52 -0.48 17.01
N HIS A 345 -4.74 -1.09 16.11
CA HIS A 345 -4.02 -0.33 15.08
C HIS A 345 -4.94 -0.06 13.88
N GLY A 346 -4.86 1.16 13.35
CA GLY A 346 -5.36 1.56 12.05
C GLY A 346 -4.24 1.93 11.07
N ILE A 347 -4.61 2.40 9.88
CA ILE A 347 -3.70 2.70 8.77
C ILE A 347 -2.65 3.78 9.10
N GLU A 348 -2.95 4.69 10.03
CA GLU A 348 -2.03 5.67 10.57
C GLU A 348 -0.85 5.05 11.36
N HIS A 349 -0.96 3.76 11.69
CA HIS A 349 0.06 2.95 12.34
C HIS A 349 0.81 2.02 11.37
N GLU A 350 0.49 2.02 10.08
CA GLU A 350 1.25 1.26 9.08
C GLU A 350 2.73 1.67 9.11
N GLY A 351 3.63 0.68 9.13
CA GLY A 351 5.08 0.91 9.25
C GLY A 351 5.56 1.31 10.67
N LYS A 352 4.68 1.27 11.68
CA LYS A 352 5.03 1.46 13.09
C LYS A 352 5.08 0.15 13.87
N PHE A 353 5.66 0.21 15.05
CA PHE A 353 5.87 -0.92 15.95
C PHE A 353 5.42 -0.56 17.36
N GLU A 354 4.69 -1.46 18.01
CA GLU A 354 4.27 -1.32 19.40
C GLU A 354 5.25 -2.02 20.34
N THR A 355 5.53 -1.43 21.49
CA THR A 355 6.32 -2.08 22.54
C THR A 355 5.51 -3.16 23.25
N MET A 356 6.04 -4.39 23.30
CA MET A 356 5.43 -5.51 24.03
C MET A 356 6.47 -6.20 24.90
N VAL A 357 6.22 -6.25 26.21
CA VAL A 357 7.06 -7.01 27.14
C VAL A 357 6.77 -8.50 26.97
N MET A 358 7.79 -9.26 26.61
CA MET A 358 7.72 -10.69 26.42
C MET A 358 7.84 -11.43 27.76
N PRO A 359 7.47 -12.72 27.86
CA PRO A 359 7.58 -13.49 29.09
C PRO A 359 9.00 -13.60 29.68
N ASP A 360 10.04 -13.40 28.86
CA ASP A 360 11.44 -13.36 29.29
C ASP A 360 11.86 -12.01 29.92
N GLY A 361 10.93 -11.05 30.01
CA GLY A 361 11.14 -9.72 30.57
C GLY A 361 11.75 -8.71 29.59
N LYS A 362 12.08 -9.10 28.35
CA LYS A 362 12.58 -8.18 27.33
C LYS A 362 11.43 -7.56 26.53
N THR A 363 11.68 -6.39 25.95
CA THR A 363 10.69 -5.72 25.10
C THR A 363 10.92 -6.04 23.63
N SER A 364 9.88 -6.50 22.95
CA SER A 364 9.87 -6.64 21.48
C SER A 364 9.13 -5.47 20.85
N LEU A 365 9.60 -5.03 19.67
CA LEU A 365 8.94 -3.99 18.87
C LEU A 365 8.03 -4.65 17.83
N VAL A 366 6.79 -4.97 18.20
CA VAL A 366 5.87 -5.76 17.37
C VAL A 366 5.29 -4.90 16.24
N PRO A 367 5.34 -5.32 14.96
CA PRO A 367 4.74 -4.56 13.86
C PRO A 367 3.24 -4.35 14.08
N CYS A 368 2.76 -3.13 13.84
CA CYS A 368 1.34 -2.80 13.96
C CYS A 368 0.53 -3.44 12.82
N ASN A 369 -0.48 -4.24 13.16
CA ASN A 369 -1.34 -4.92 12.19
C ASN A 369 -2.70 -4.22 12.03
N LEU A 370 -3.13 -4.00 10.79
CA LEU A 370 -4.40 -3.35 10.46
C LEU A 370 -5.63 -4.23 10.77
N ALA A 371 -5.44 -5.54 10.86
CA ALA A 371 -6.47 -6.50 11.27
C ALA A 371 -5.94 -7.42 12.39
N PHE A 372 -6.79 -7.84 13.31
CA PHE A 372 -6.34 -8.66 14.44
C PHE A 372 -6.03 -10.10 14.00
N ASN A 373 -4.84 -10.60 14.37
CA ASN A 373 -4.39 -11.98 14.13
C ASN A 373 -4.36 -12.43 12.66
N ASP A 374 -4.17 -11.51 11.72
CA ASP A 374 -4.01 -11.84 10.30
C ASP A 374 -2.54 -11.72 9.87
N TYR A 375 -1.98 -12.83 9.37
CA TYR A 375 -0.61 -12.90 8.88
C TYR A 375 -0.60 -13.49 7.47
N TYR A 376 0.28 -12.97 6.63
CA TYR A 376 0.29 -13.26 5.20
C TYR A 376 1.65 -13.76 4.76
N ARG A 377 1.66 -14.57 3.70
CA ARG A 377 2.88 -14.95 2.98
C ARG A 377 2.54 -15.06 1.50
N GLY A 378 3.43 -14.57 0.64
CA GLY A 378 3.29 -14.71 -0.80
C GLY A 378 4.36 -15.59 -1.39
N GLN A 379 3.99 -16.37 -2.41
CA GLN A 379 4.92 -17.16 -3.23
C GLN A 379 4.53 -17.07 -4.70
N SER A 380 5.53 -17.02 -5.58
CA SER A 380 5.32 -16.97 -7.04
C SER A 380 4.76 -18.26 -7.62
N SER A 381 4.82 -19.36 -6.88
CA SER A 381 4.23 -20.65 -7.23
C SER A 381 3.84 -21.44 -5.99
N TYR A 382 2.95 -22.42 -6.17
CA TYR A 382 2.65 -23.40 -5.13
C TYR A 382 3.78 -24.43 -5.00
N TYR A 383 4.24 -24.67 -3.78
CA TYR A 383 5.22 -25.71 -3.48
C TYR A 383 4.57 -26.74 -2.56
N GLU A 384 4.42 -27.98 -3.02
CA GLU A 384 3.78 -29.05 -2.25
C GLU A 384 4.47 -29.26 -0.89
N ASP A 385 5.80 -29.29 -0.90
CA ASP A 385 6.67 -29.39 0.27
C ASP A 385 7.12 -28.01 0.76
N CYS A 386 6.25 -27.31 1.48
CA CYS A 386 6.53 -25.98 2.03
C CYS A 386 7.25 -26.09 3.39
N TYR A 387 8.54 -26.44 3.34
CA TYR A 387 9.43 -26.57 4.52
C TYR A 387 10.39 -25.37 4.67
N PRO A 388 10.78 -25.03 5.92
CA PRO A 388 11.87 -24.09 6.19
C PRO A 388 13.17 -24.51 5.51
N SER A 389 14.03 -23.53 5.22
CA SER A 389 15.26 -23.75 4.46
C SER A 389 16.21 -24.78 5.10
N LEU A 390 16.21 -24.94 6.42
CA LEU A 390 17.00 -25.94 7.16
C LEU A 390 16.50 -27.38 6.95
N TYR A 391 15.23 -27.57 6.63
CA TYR A 391 14.58 -28.89 6.52
C TYR A 391 14.17 -29.26 5.10
N ARG A 392 14.53 -28.45 4.10
CA ARG A 392 14.27 -28.75 2.68
C ARG A 392 15.04 -30.00 2.22
N LYS A 393 14.49 -30.63 1.18
CA LYS A 393 15.10 -31.78 0.50
C LYS A 393 16.57 -31.50 0.15
N GLY A 394 17.45 -32.43 0.53
CA GLY A 394 18.90 -32.33 0.31
C GLY A 394 19.71 -31.89 1.54
N MET A 395 19.07 -31.39 2.60
CA MET A 395 19.76 -31.09 3.86
C MET A 395 20.03 -32.36 4.66
N THR A 396 21.31 -32.68 4.90
CA THR A 396 21.74 -33.77 5.80
C THR A 396 21.88 -33.26 7.24
N PRO A 397 21.92 -34.14 8.26
CA PRO A 397 22.21 -33.73 9.64
C PRO A 397 23.53 -32.95 9.77
N ALA A 398 24.57 -33.35 9.02
CA ALA A 398 25.84 -32.63 9.00
C ALA A 398 25.71 -31.21 8.43
N MET A 399 24.97 -31.06 7.33
CA MET A 399 24.69 -29.74 6.75
C MET A 399 23.86 -28.86 7.67
N GLN A 400 22.87 -29.44 8.38
CA GLN A 400 22.08 -28.72 9.37
C GLN A 400 22.94 -28.22 10.53
N PHE A 401 23.85 -29.06 11.02
CA PHE A 401 24.82 -28.66 12.05
C PHE A 401 25.71 -27.51 11.57
N VAL A 402 26.22 -27.56 10.33
CA VAL A 402 27.03 -26.47 9.76
C VAL A 402 26.24 -25.16 9.66
N GLU A 403 24.95 -25.20 9.32
CA GLU A 403 24.11 -23.99 9.34
C GLU A 403 23.91 -23.42 10.76
N ARG A 404 23.90 -24.26 11.80
CA ARG A 404 23.95 -23.79 13.20
C ARG A 404 25.27 -23.13 13.56
N VAL A 405 26.40 -23.65 13.07
CA VAL A 405 27.71 -23.01 13.25
C VAL A 405 27.77 -21.65 12.54
N LYS A 406 27.23 -21.56 11.31
CA LYS A 406 27.10 -20.27 10.59
C LYS A 406 26.24 -19.27 11.36
N TYR A 407 25.13 -19.73 11.93
CA TYR A 407 24.27 -18.91 12.79
C TYR A 407 25.03 -18.37 14.00
N GLU A 408 25.78 -19.21 14.72
CA GLU A 408 26.55 -18.77 15.89
C GLU A 408 27.69 -17.81 15.50
N GLU A 409 28.34 -18.03 14.36
CA GLU A 409 29.33 -17.08 13.81
C GLU A 409 28.69 -15.72 13.51
N PHE A 410 27.50 -15.72 12.91
CA PHE A 410 26.72 -14.52 12.65
C PHE A 410 26.26 -13.82 13.93
N LYS A 411 25.84 -14.59 14.95
CA LYS A 411 25.43 -14.09 16.27
C LYS A 411 26.57 -13.38 16.97
N LEU A 412 27.79 -13.93 16.91
CA LEU A 412 29.01 -13.27 17.39
C LEU A 412 29.23 -11.93 16.67
N LEU A 413 29.17 -11.92 15.34
CA LEU A 413 29.32 -10.71 14.53
C LEU A 413 28.33 -9.61 14.92
N ILE A 414 27.02 -9.89 14.96
CA ILE A 414 26.01 -8.87 15.23
C ILE A 414 26.06 -8.35 16.67
N SER A 415 26.59 -9.14 17.61
CA SER A 415 26.76 -8.72 19.01
C SER A 415 27.79 -7.59 19.17
N GLU A 416 28.72 -7.48 18.22
CA GLU A 416 29.71 -6.39 18.20
C GLU A 416 29.16 -5.08 17.60
N TYR A 417 28.03 -5.13 16.91
CA TYR A 417 27.49 -3.96 16.21
C TYR A 417 26.97 -2.91 17.20
N PRO A 418 27.35 -1.62 17.06
CA PRO A 418 27.00 -0.59 18.05
C PRO A 418 25.49 -0.47 18.34
N ILE A 419 24.64 -0.53 17.31
CA ILE A 419 23.18 -0.42 17.49
C ILE A 419 22.61 -1.60 18.26
N THR A 420 23.17 -2.80 18.10
CA THR A 420 22.77 -3.98 18.87
C THR A 420 22.97 -3.75 20.37
N LYS A 421 24.08 -3.10 20.75
CA LYS A 421 24.38 -2.74 22.14
C LYS A 421 23.43 -1.65 22.66
N ILE A 422 23.06 -0.68 21.82
CA ILE A 422 22.09 0.36 22.18
C ILE A 422 20.72 -0.26 22.44
N PHE A 423 20.24 -1.12 21.53
CA PHE A 423 18.94 -1.76 21.65
C PHE A 423 18.86 -2.66 22.90
N SER A 424 19.88 -3.50 23.12
CA SER A 424 19.90 -4.39 24.30
C SER A 424 20.15 -3.65 25.62
N GLY A 425 20.99 -2.61 25.60
CA GLY A 425 21.39 -1.83 26.79
C GLY A 425 20.36 -0.82 27.28
N GLY A 426 19.34 -0.52 26.47
CA GLY A 426 18.24 0.36 26.83
C GLY A 426 18.07 1.50 25.85
N LEU A 427 16.95 1.50 25.12
CA LEU A 427 16.53 2.57 24.23
C LEU A 427 15.53 3.47 24.96
N TYR A 428 15.79 4.78 24.98
CA TYR A 428 14.83 5.75 25.52
C TYR A 428 13.59 5.83 24.63
N VAL A 429 12.42 5.66 25.25
CA VAL A 429 11.11 5.79 24.60
C VAL A 429 10.24 6.79 25.36
N ASN A 430 9.32 7.43 24.63
CA ASN A 430 8.38 8.39 25.20
C ASN A 430 6.99 7.76 25.33
N TYR A 431 6.37 7.96 26.48
CA TYR A 431 5.00 7.52 26.75
C TYR A 431 3.99 8.62 26.42
N PRO A 432 2.70 8.25 26.22
CA PRO A 432 1.65 9.22 25.91
C PRO A 432 1.42 10.30 26.97
N ASP A 433 1.79 10.09 28.23
CA ASP A 433 1.68 11.08 29.31
C ASP A 433 2.85 12.07 29.37
N GLY A 434 3.80 11.98 28.44
CA GLY A 434 5.01 12.80 28.39
C GLY A 434 6.16 12.30 29.27
N SER A 435 6.00 11.18 29.97
CA SER A 435 7.11 10.50 30.64
C SER A 435 7.99 9.76 29.63
N SER A 436 9.21 9.42 30.04
CA SER A 436 10.15 8.64 29.23
C SER A 436 10.80 7.59 30.12
N ASP A 437 11.08 6.42 29.55
CA ASP A 437 11.84 5.37 30.21
C ASP A 437 12.79 4.68 29.23
N SER A 438 13.78 3.98 29.76
CA SER A 438 14.70 3.16 28.98
C SER A 438 14.19 1.73 28.91
N VAL A 439 13.96 1.23 27.69
CA VAL A 439 13.50 -0.15 27.47
C VAL A 439 14.60 -0.98 26.81
N SER A 440 14.95 -2.10 27.43
CA SER A 440 15.83 -3.09 26.81
C SER A 440 15.08 -3.88 25.75
N LEU A 441 15.52 -3.75 24.51
CA LEU A 441 14.92 -4.40 23.36
C LEU A 441 15.51 -5.79 23.14
N ASN A 442 14.67 -6.74 22.79
CA ASN A 442 15.09 -8.08 22.39
C ASN A 442 15.74 -8.07 21.00
N ILE A 443 16.87 -8.78 20.87
CA ILE A 443 17.56 -9.00 19.61
C ILE A 443 17.30 -10.44 19.16
N ASP A 444 16.54 -10.62 18.09
CA ASP A 444 16.32 -11.95 17.52
C ASP A 444 17.38 -12.27 16.47
N SER A 445 18.51 -12.77 16.96
CA SER A 445 19.65 -13.14 16.12
C SER A 445 19.30 -14.21 15.08
N LEU A 446 18.37 -15.12 15.39
CA LEU A 446 18.03 -16.24 14.50
C LEU A 446 17.22 -15.75 13.30
N VAL A 447 16.28 -14.83 13.54
CA VAL A 447 15.55 -14.20 12.44
C VAL A 447 16.45 -13.30 11.60
N LEU A 448 17.34 -12.53 12.24
CA LEU A 448 18.34 -11.76 11.50
C LEU A 448 19.18 -12.68 10.61
N ALA A 449 19.63 -13.83 11.10
CA ALA A 449 20.39 -14.79 10.29
C ALA A 449 19.59 -15.25 9.04
N GLN A 450 18.29 -15.55 9.20
CA GLN A 450 17.41 -15.93 8.10
C GLN A 450 17.25 -14.83 7.04
N HIS A 451 16.98 -13.59 7.46
CA HIS A 451 16.79 -12.45 6.53
C HIS A 451 18.06 -12.10 5.74
N TYR A 452 19.22 -12.59 6.19
CA TYR A 452 20.52 -12.46 5.50
C TYR A 452 20.97 -13.77 4.84
N GLY A 453 20.12 -14.79 4.82
CA GLY A 453 20.23 -15.99 3.99
C GLY A 453 20.90 -17.21 4.64
N ILE A 454 21.12 -17.19 5.96
CA ILE A 454 21.51 -18.39 6.72
C ILE A 454 20.26 -19.28 6.88
N LYS A 455 20.41 -20.60 6.71
CA LYS A 455 19.25 -21.49 6.71
C LYS A 455 18.76 -21.76 8.14
N THR A 456 17.46 -21.63 8.36
CA THR A 456 16.80 -21.78 9.67
C THR A 456 15.53 -22.64 9.56
N GLU A 457 14.98 -22.97 10.72
CA GLU A 457 13.73 -23.69 10.98
C GLU A 457 12.47 -22.81 10.86
N LEU A 458 12.64 -21.56 10.45
CA LEU A 458 11.60 -20.54 10.49
C LEU A 458 10.98 -20.32 9.10
N ILE A 459 9.71 -19.94 9.07
CA ILE A 459 8.98 -19.49 7.88
C ILE A 459 8.58 -18.03 8.06
N ASP A 460 8.96 -17.17 7.11
CA ASP A 460 8.57 -15.76 7.11
C ASP A 460 7.07 -15.60 6.81
N VAL A 461 6.40 -14.85 7.67
CA VAL A 461 5.06 -14.29 7.44
C VAL A 461 5.11 -12.79 7.75
N THR A 462 4.11 -12.04 7.33
CA THR A 462 4.07 -10.58 7.48
C THR A 462 2.67 -10.11 7.81
N VAL A 463 2.55 -9.01 8.54
CA VAL A 463 1.24 -8.35 8.72
C VAL A 463 0.92 -7.38 7.59
N ASP A 464 1.85 -7.14 6.66
CA ASP A 464 1.65 -6.28 5.51
C ASP A 464 1.31 -7.09 4.25
N LYS A 465 0.05 -6.98 3.80
CA LYS A 465 -0.45 -7.64 2.60
C LYS A 465 0.32 -7.28 1.32
N PHE A 466 0.90 -6.08 1.23
CA PHE A 466 1.72 -5.67 0.08
C PHE A 466 3.12 -6.27 0.11
N VAL A 467 3.69 -6.54 1.29
CA VAL A 467 4.92 -7.32 1.42
C VAL A 467 4.70 -8.75 0.93
N ALA A 468 3.60 -9.39 1.34
CA ALA A 468 3.22 -10.69 0.82
C ALA A 468 2.98 -10.65 -0.70
N ALA A 469 2.23 -9.66 -1.20
CA ALA A 469 2.00 -9.50 -2.63
C ALA A 469 3.31 -9.39 -3.42
N PHE A 470 4.27 -8.60 -2.93
CA PHE A 470 5.58 -8.43 -3.55
C PHE A 470 6.31 -9.77 -3.73
N PHE A 471 6.41 -10.59 -2.67
CA PHE A 471 7.06 -11.90 -2.77
C PHE A 471 6.31 -12.88 -3.67
N SER A 472 4.99 -12.71 -3.82
CA SER A 472 4.20 -13.53 -4.73
C SER A 472 4.26 -13.10 -6.18
N SER A 473 4.55 -11.83 -6.48
CA SER A 473 4.51 -11.27 -7.84
C SER A 473 5.89 -10.99 -8.43
N THR A 474 6.96 -11.44 -7.77
CA THR A 474 8.34 -11.21 -8.19
C THR A 474 9.14 -12.51 -8.27
N THR A 475 10.18 -12.50 -9.07
CA THR A 475 11.27 -13.48 -9.03
C THR A 475 12.51 -12.83 -8.42
N CYS A 476 13.32 -13.64 -7.75
CA CYS A 476 14.60 -13.21 -7.21
C CYS A 476 15.72 -14.01 -7.86
N LYS A 477 16.68 -13.33 -8.47
CA LYS A 477 17.91 -13.92 -8.99
C LYS A 477 19.10 -13.08 -8.54
N ASP A 478 20.10 -13.71 -7.93
CA ASP A 478 21.30 -13.03 -7.43
C ASP A 478 20.98 -11.83 -6.51
N ASP A 479 20.00 -12.02 -5.61
CA ASP A 479 19.43 -10.99 -4.71
C ASP A 479 18.77 -9.78 -5.41
N ILE A 480 18.52 -9.87 -6.71
CA ILE A 480 17.80 -8.86 -7.49
C ILE A 480 16.38 -9.35 -7.73
N TYR A 481 15.42 -8.57 -7.25
CA TYR A 481 13.99 -8.81 -7.48
C TYR A 481 13.53 -8.17 -8.78
N THR A 482 12.78 -8.92 -9.59
CA THR A 482 12.14 -8.44 -10.81
C THR A 482 10.67 -8.84 -10.83
N PRO A 483 9.75 -7.97 -11.29
CA PRO A 483 8.34 -8.33 -11.40
C PRO A 483 8.13 -9.46 -12.42
N ILE A 484 7.17 -10.33 -12.15
CA ILE A 484 6.76 -11.40 -13.07
C ILE A 484 5.90 -10.77 -14.17
N THR A 485 6.55 -10.34 -15.25
CA THR A 485 5.88 -9.71 -16.41
C THR A 485 5.65 -10.66 -17.58
N THR A 486 6.11 -11.90 -17.46
CA THR A 486 5.87 -12.95 -18.46
C THR A 486 4.75 -13.87 -17.99
N PRO A 487 3.86 -14.32 -18.92
CA PRO A 487 2.82 -15.28 -18.58
C PRO A 487 3.40 -16.52 -17.91
N GLN A 488 2.88 -16.86 -16.73
CA GLN A 488 3.23 -18.07 -16.00
C GLN A 488 2.13 -19.12 -16.21
N GLN A 489 2.53 -20.39 -16.35
CA GLN A 489 1.58 -21.51 -16.36
C GLN A 489 1.09 -21.84 -14.96
N GLU A 490 2.00 -21.79 -13.98
CA GLU A 490 1.69 -22.07 -12.59
C GLU A 490 1.13 -20.82 -11.89
N PRO A 491 0.07 -20.97 -11.08
CA PRO A 491 -0.48 -19.87 -10.31
C PRO A 491 0.47 -19.45 -9.18
N GLY A 492 0.47 -18.16 -8.87
CA GLY A 492 1.02 -17.68 -7.61
C GLY A 492 0.12 -18.07 -6.44
N VAL A 493 0.64 -17.97 -5.22
CA VAL A 493 -0.08 -18.35 -4.01
C VAL A 493 0.07 -17.29 -2.92
N PHE A 494 -1.08 -16.91 -2.36
CA PHE A 494 -1.17 -16.03 -1.21
C PHE A 494 -1.70 -16.84 -0.01
N TYR A 495 -0.90 -16.94 1.04
CA TYR A 495 -1.24 -17.67 2.26
C TYR A 495 -1.82 -16.73 3.29
N HIS A 496 -2.86 -17.19 3.97
CA HIS A 496 -3.40 -16.56 5.18
C HIS A 496 -3.14 -17.50 6.36
N TYR A 497 -2.36 -17.01 7.32
CA TYR A 497 -2.07 -17.65 8.58
C TYR A 497 -2.74 -16.86 9.71
N ALA A 498 -3.34 -17.57 10.65
CA ALA A 498 -3.93 -16.98 11.84
C ALA A 498 -3.71 -17.95 13.00
N GLU A 499 -3.24 -17.43 14.13
CA GLU A 499 -3.08 -18.19 15.36
C GLU A 499 -4.02 -17.59 16.41
N ILE A 500 -4.85 -18.43 17.04
CA ILE A 500 -5.66 -18.01 18.18
C ILE A 500 -4.84 -18.36 19.42
N PRO A 501 -4.39 -17.38 20.22
CA PRO A 501 -3.67 -17.67 21.45
C PRO A 501 -4.61 -18.42 22.41
N LEU A 502 -4.34 -19.71 22.63
CA LEU A 502 -5.03 -20.56 23.59
C LEU A 502 -4.19 -20.69 24.86
N SER A 503 -4.83 -20.55 26.02
CA SER A 503 -4.14 -20.68 27.32
C SER A 503 -3.45 -22.04 27.42
N GLY A 504 -2.14 -22.04 27.73
CA GLY A 504 -1.33 -23.25 27.89
C GLY A 504 -0.72 -23.82 26.61
N ILE A 505 -0.98 -23.24 25.43
CA ILE A 505 -0.31 -23.61 24.17
C ILE A 505 0.72 -22.53 23.81
N SER A 506 1.98 -22.93 23.63
CA SER A 506 3.03 -22.03 23.17
C SER A 506 2.77 -21.60 21.72
N SER A 507 2.72 -20.29 21.49
CA SER A 507 2.61 -19.70 20.15
C SER A 507 3.78 -20.13 19.27
N LYS A 508 3.50 -20.63 18.06
CA LYS A 508 4.55 -20.86 17.04
C LYS A 508 4.96 -19.57 16.36
N LEU A 509 4.05 -18.60 16.35
CA LEU A 509 4.27 -17.28 15.82
C LEU A 509 5.10 -16.44 16.79
N ARG A 510 6.15 -15.81 16.26
CA ARG A 510 6.99 -14.85 17.00
C ARG A 510 7.14 -13.57 16.18
N ALA A 511 6.93 -12.43 16.82
CA ALA A 511 7.17 -11.13 16.20
C ALA A 511 8.68 -10.93 16.01
N VAL A 512 9.08 -10.57 14.81
CA VAL A 512 10.48 -10.19 14.53
C VAL A 512 10.67 -8.74 14.94
N GLY A 513 9.78 -7.88 14.44
CA GLY A 513 9.77 -6.48 14.80
C GLY A 513 10.89 -5.65 14.21
N LEU A 514 11.00 -4.41 14.71
CA LEU A 514 12.12 -3.54 14.40
C LEU A 514 13.37 -4.02 15.15
N GLN A 515 14.39 -4.39 14.38
CA GLN A 515 15.67 -4.91 14.85
C GLN A 515 16.80 -3.87 14.59
N PRO A 516 18.01 -4.05 15.14
CA PRO A 516 19.15 -3.15 14.88
C PRO A 516 19.50 -2.95 13.41
N PHE A 517 19.10 -3.91 12.57
CA PHE A 517 19.15 -3.83 11.12
C PHE A 517 17.72 -3.71 10.60
N SER A 518 17.46 -2.73 9.73
CA SER A 518 16.09 -2.33 9.37
C SER A 518 15.31 -3.35 8.53
N ARG A 519 15.98 -4.25 7.81
CA ARG A 519 15.35 -5.16 6.83
C ARG A 519 14.12 -5.92 7.37
N PRO A 520 14.16 -6.58 8.55
CA PRO A 520 12.99 -7.29 9.04
C PRO A 520 11.84 -6.35 9.47
N GLY A 521 12.18 -5.16 9.95
CA GLY A 521 11.21 -4.12 10.29
C GLY A 521 10.48 -3.60 9.05
N GLU A 522 11.21 -3.28 7.97
CA GLU A 522 10.59 -2.79 6.73
C GLU A 522 9.70 -3.84 6.03
N GLN A 523 9.83 -5.13 6.40
CA GLN A 523 8.99 -6.21 5.91
C GLN A 523 7.81 -6.53 6.84
N ALA A 524 7.65 -5.77 7.93
CA ALA A 524 6.65 -6.02 8.98
C ALA A 524 6.63 -7.49 9.44
N GLY A 525 7.84 -8.04 9.62
CA GLY A 525 8.08 -9.48 9.68
C GLY A 525 7.61 -10.15 10.98
N PHE A 526 7.08 -11.35 10.80
CA PHE A 526 6.81 -12.37 11.80
C PHE A 526 7.42 -13.68 11.30
N VAL A 527 7.70 -14.60 12.21
CA VAL A 527 8.14 -15.95 11.85
C VAL A 527 7.27 -16.99 12.51
N VAL A 528 7.04 -18.08 11.77
CA VAL A 528 6.45 -19.31 12.30
C VAL A 528 7.57 -20.33 12.45
N GLU A 529 7.79 -20.78 13.68
CA GLU A 529 8.75 -21.85 13.96
C GLU A 529 8.16 -23.22 13.61
N MET A 530 8.89 -23.98 12.80
CA MET A 530 8.42 -25.25 12.26
C MET A 530 9.29 -26.40 12.76
N LEU A 531 8.67 -27.54 13.04
CA LEU A 531 9.39 -28.77 13.37
C LEU A 531 9.88 -29.50 12.11
N PRO A 532 10.88 -30.40 12.23
CA PRO A 532 11.25 -31.28 11.13
C PRO A 532 10.03 -32.04 10.57
N LYS A 533 9.89 -32.04 9.23
CA LYS A 533 8.76 -32.63 8.47
C LYS A 533 7.41 -31.92 8.65
N GLU A 534 7.34 -30.81 9.36
CA GLU A 534 6.13 -30.01 9.45
C GLU A 534 5.96 -29.15 8.19
N ASN A 535 4.87 -29.36 7.45
CA ASN A 535 4.61 -28.67 6.19
C ASN A 535 3.71 -27.45 6.42
N PHE A 536 4.17 -26.26 6.02
CA PHE A 536 3.43 -25.00 6.23
C PHE A 536 2.04 -25.02 5.59
N ASN A 537 1.87 -25.71 4.45
CA ASN A 537 0.58 -25.86 3.77
C ASN A 537 -0.51 -26.56 4.63
N LYS A 538 -0.12 -27.23 5.72
CA LYS A 538 -1.03 -27.97 6.61
C LYS A 538 -1.45 -27.18 7.86
N ILE A 539 -0.80 -26.04 8.14
CA ILE A 539 -1.06 -25.24 9.35
C ILE A 539 -1.62 -23.85 9.04
N VAL A 540 -1.60 -23.44 7.78
CA VAL A 540 -2.24 -22.19 7.32
C VAL A 540 -3.75 -22.30 7.34
N ARG A 541 -4.42 -21.15 7.54
CA ARG A 541 -5.87 -21.06 7.48
C ARG A 541 -6.38 -21.17 6.05
N GLN A 542 -5.70 -20.52 5.10
CA GLN A 542 -6.06 -20.55 3.69
C GLN A 542 -4.82 -20.53 2.79
N VAL A 543 -4.95 -21.22 1.66
CA VAL A 543 -4.03 -21.17 0.52
C VAL A 543 -4.84 -20.63 -0.66
N ILE A 544 -4.52 -19.41 -1.11
CA ILE A 544 -5.31 -18.70 -2.12
C ILE A 544 -4.48 -18.64 -3.41
N PRO A 545 -4.74 -19.50 -4.41
CA PRO A 545 -4.08 -19.41 -5.70
C PRO A 545 -4.58 -18.20 -6.49
N PHE A 546 -3.69 -17.57 -7.25
CA PHE A 546 -4.02 -16.47 -8.16
C PHE A 546 -3.27 -16.58 -9.48
N GLN A 547 -3.85 -16.01 -10.54
CA GLN A 547 -3.21 -15.87 -11.83
C GLN A 547 -2.33 -14.63 -11.87
N HIS A 548 -1.08 -14.80 -12.31
CA HIS A 548 -0.14 -13.71 -12.52
C HIS A 548 -0.66 -12.74 -13.59
N ASP A 549 -0.52 -11.45 -13.30
CA ASP A 549 -0.82 -10.35 -14.22
C ASP A 549 0.39 -9.41 -14.27
N PRO A 550 0.98 -9.16 -15.46
CA PRO A 550 2.17 -8.32 -15.61
C PRO A 550 1.99 -6.89 -15.09
N GLU A 551 0.84 -6.28 -15.33
CA GLU A 551 0.60 -4.90 -14.92
C GLU A 551 0.46 -4.83 -13.39
N ILE A 552 -0.23 -5.80 -12.79
CA ILE A 552 -0.37 -5.88 -11.32
C ILE A 552 0.99 -6.11 -10.67
N ALA A 553 1.80 -7.02 -11.22
CA ALA A 553 3.14 -7.29 -10.71
C ALA A 553 4.04 -6.05 -10.76
N GLU A 554 3.96 -5.27 -11.85
CA GLU A 554 4.70 -4.01 -11.99
C GLU A 554 4.21 -2.93 -11.01
N PHE A 555 2.90 -2.83 -10.79
CA PHE A 555 2.33 -1.92 -9.79
C PHE A 555 2.84 -2.25 -8.38
N ILE A 556 2.77 -3.51 -7.95
CA ILE A 556 3.25 -3.94 -6.64
C ILE A 556 4.77 -3.69 -6.51
N PHE A 557 5.53 -3.94 -7.57
CA PHE A 557 6.97 -3.68 -7.60
C PHE A 557 7.29 -2.18 -7.46
N ASN A 558 6.57 -1.29 -8.15
CA ASN A 558 6.77 0.15 -8.04
C ASN A 558 6.30 0.70 -6.68
N TYR A 559 5.20 0.18 -6.12
CA TYR A 559 4.71 0.55 -4.78
C TYR A 559 5.72 0.28 -3.67
N THR A 560 6.49 -0.81 -3.77
CA THR A 560 7.58 -1.13 -2.82
C THR A 560 8.89 -0.39 -3.13
N ASN A 561 8.82 0.67 -3.94
CA ASN A 561 9.98 1.40 -4.46
C ASN A 561 11.00 0.45 -5.12
N ARG A 562 10.52 -0.45 -5.98
CA ARG A 562 11.33 -1.40 -6.73
C ARG A 562 12.24 -2.23 -5.81
N SER A 563 11.64 -2.77 -4.75
CA SER A 563 12.29 -3.51 -3.65
C SER A 563 13.07 -2.68 -2.62
N VAL A 564 13.42 -1.41 -2.89
CA VAL A 564 14.28 -0.60 -2.01
C VAL A 564 13.67 -0.41 -0.62
N LYS A 565 12.34 -0.29 -0.50
CA LYS A 565 11.67 -0.21 0.81
C LYS A 565 11.90 -1.48 1.63
N LEU A 566 11.78 -2.65 1.00
CA LEU A 566 11.82 -3.95 1.69
C LEU A 566 13.23 -4.47 1.92
N PHE A 567 14.21 -3.98 1.14
CA PHE A 567 15.60 -4.39 1.19
C PHE A 567 16.52 -3.16 1.27
N PRO A 568 16.43 -2.37 2.36
CA PRO A 568 17.31 -1.23 2.55
C PRO A 568 18.77 -1.67 2.57
N LYS A 569 19.67 -0.79 2.12
CA LYS A 569 21.11 -1.04 2.11
C LYS A 569 21.58 -1.39 3.53
N SER A 570 22.32 -2.48 3.65
CA SER A 570 22.81 -2.95 4.95
C SER A 570 24.24 -3.43 4.86
N ILE A 571 25.08 -2.92 5.78
CA ILE A 571 26.46 -3.35 5.98
C ILE A 571 26.59 -4.84 6.34
N LEU A 572 25.53 -5.44 6.86
CA LEU A 572 25.51 -6.83 7.27
C LEU A 572 25.42 -7.80 6.07
N LYS A 573 25.02 -7.33 4.88
CA LYS A 573 24.82 -8.20 3.72
C LYS A 573 26.11 -8.88 3.26
N GLU A 574 27.15 -8.10 3.00
CA GLU A 574 28.45 -8.63 2.52
C GLU A 574 29.06 -9.57 3.55
N LYS A 575 29.03 -9.18 4.84
CA LYS A 575 29.54 -9.99 5.95
C LYS A 575 28.78 -11.31 6.12
N ALA A 576 27.46 -11.31 5.92
CA ALA A 576 26.67 -12.53 5.93
C ALA A 576 26.96 -13.42 4.71
N ASP A 577 27.24 -12.83 3.54
CA ASP A 577 27.65 -13.58 2.35
C ASP A 577 29.01 -14.26 2.55
N ASP A 578 29.95 -13.59 3.20
CA ASP A 578 31.24 -14.17 3.61
C ASP A 578 31.04 -15.37 4.54
N ILE A 579 30.18 -15.24 5.57
CA ILE A 579 29.85 -16.36 6.48
C ILE A 579 29.21 -17.53 5.73
N LYS A 580 28.25 -17.26 4.84
CA LYS A 580 27.52 -18.31 4.10
C LYS A 580 28.42 -19.10 3.16
N SER A 581 29.38 -18.44 2.52
CA SER A 581 30.29 -19.00 1.52
C SER A 581 31.59 -19.57 2.11
N SER A 582 31.88 -19.27 3.38
CA SER A 582 33.09 -19.73 4.06
C SER A 582 33.14 -21.25 4.27
N ASP A 583 34.35 -21.80 4.15
CA ASP A 583 34.72 -23.16 4.57
C ASP A 583 35.41 -23.18 5.95
N LYS A 584 35.49 -22.02 6.61
CA LYS A 584 36.11 -21.82 7.92
C LYS A 584 35.14 -21.17 8.89
N PHE A 585 35.13 -21.61 10.14
CA PHE A 585 34.37 -20.97 11.22
C PHE A 585 35.16 -20.96 12.52
N SER A 586 34.82 -20.04 13.42
CA SER A 586 35.52 -19.91 14.69
C SER A 586 35.23 -21.07 15.63
N ARG A 587 36.20 -21.36 16.51
CA ARG A 587 36.05 -22.31 17.62
C ARG A 587 34.87 -21.94 18.51
N ALA A 588 34.71 -20.64 18.77
CA ALA A 588 33.63 -20.10 19.58
C ALA A 588 32.25 -20.42 18.96
N ALA A 589 32.07 -20.20 17.66
CA ALA A 589 30.82 -20.53 16.98
C ALA A 589 30.54 -22.04 16.97
N PHE A 590 31.56 -22.87 16.74
CA PHE A 590 31.41 -24.32 16.79
C PHE A 590 31.00 -24.80 18.19
N ASP A 591 31.66 -24.31 19.23
CA ASP A 591 31.39 -24.71 20.62
C ASP A 591 30.00 -24.23 21.07
N ALA A 592 29.60 -23.00 20.69
CA ALA A 592 28.26 -22.49 20.94
C ALA A 592 27.19 -23.32 20.23
N ALA A 593 27.40 -23.71 18.97
CA ALA A 593 26.44 -24.52 18.23
C ALA A 593 26.27 -25.92 18.82
N CYS A 594 27.37 -26.52 19.31
CA CYS A 594 27.31 -27.78 20.07
C CYS A 594 26.46 -27.60 21.34
N GLY A 595 26.69 -26.52 22.10
CA GLY A 595 26.00 -26.28 23.36
C GLY A 595 24.52 -25.93 23.21
N GLU A 596 24.15 -25.11 22.22
CA GLU A 596 22.80 -24.56 22.08
C GLU A 596 21.84 -25.53 21.37
N PHE A 597 22.30 -26.22 20.32
CA PHE A 597 21.43 -27.02 19.46
C PHE A 597 21.69 -28.53 19.53
N TYR A 598 22.84 -28.94 20.05
CA TYR A 598 23.32 -30.34 20.03
C TYR A 598 23.88 -30.76 21.40
N SER A 599 23.35 -30.20 22.50
CA SER A 599 23.83 -30.45 23.86
C SER A 599 23.78 -31.93 24.27
N ASP A 600 22.80 -32.67 23.73
CA ASP A 600 22.62 -34.11 23.96
C ASP A 600 23.40 -34.99 22.97
N VAL A 601 24.18 -34.41 22.06
CA VAL A 601 24.96 -35.13 21.04
C VAL A 601 26.44 -35.12 21.42
N ASP A 602 27.10 -36.28 21.31
CA ASP A 602 28.53 -36.39 21.60
C ASP A 602 29.34 -35.48 20.66
N ARG A 603 30.25 -34.69 21.23
CA ARG A 603 31.07 -33.72 20.49
C ARG A 603 31.86 -34.35 19.36
N SER A 604 32.22 -35.63 19.44
CA SER A 604 32.89 -36.34 18.34
C SER A 604 32.03 -36.44 17.08
N ILE A 605 30.70 -36.52 17.22
CA ILE A 605 29.75 -36.51 16.10
C ILE A 605 29.71 -35.12 15.46
N CYS A 606 29.66 -34.06 16.26
CA CYS A 606 29.75 -32.69 15.75
C CYS A 606 31.06 -32.45 14.97
N LEU A 607 32.19 -32.97 15.48
CA LEU A 607 33.47 -32.95 14.76
C LEU A 607 33.44 -33.77 13.46
N GLN A 608 32.72 -34.89 13.43
CA GLN A 608 32.51 -35.68 12.23
C GLN A 608 31.70 -34.88 11.19
N TYR A 609 30.60 -34.23 11.58
CA TYR A 609 29.80 -33.39 10.69
C TYR A 609 30.61 -32.26 10.04
N ILE A 610 31.48 -31.59 10.81
CA ILE A 610 32.41 -30.59 10.28
C ILE A 610 33.33 -31.18 9.20
N LYS A 611 33.92 -32.36 9.47
CA LYS A 611 34.80 -33.04 8.51
C LYS A 611 34.06 -33.48 7.25
N GLU A 612 32.85 -34.04 7.39
CA GLU A 612 31.99 -34.46 6.27
C GLU A 612 31.67 -33.29 5.34
N CYS A 613 31.42 -32.11 5.91
CA CYS A 613 31.17 -30.88 5.15
C CYS A 613 32.45 -30.14 4.73
N LYS A 614 33.64 -30.71 4.97
CA LYS A 614 34.96 -30.12 4.64
C LYS A 614 35.19 -28.74 5.25
N ILE A 615 34.65 -28.52 6.45
CA ILE A 615 34.80 -27.28 7.20
C ILE A 615 36.05 -27.34 8.08
N SER A 616 36.75 -26.21 8.18
CA SER A 616 37.89 -26.00 9.06
C SER A 616 37.51 -25.12 10.24
N ILE A 617 37.96 -25.46 11.45
CA ILE A 617 37.71 -24.63 12.63
C ILE A 617 38.97 -23.82 12.95
N VAL A 618 38.82 -22.49 12.99
CA VAL A 618 39.89 -21.51 13.28
C VAL A 618 39.69 -20.88 14.66
N ASP A 619 40.70 -20.18 15.19
CA ASP A 619 40.67 -19.69 16.58
C ASP A 619 39.96 -18.34 16.76
N SER A 620 39.77 -17.58 15.69
CA SER A 620 39.14 -16.24 15.72
C SER A 620 37.92 -16.18 14.80
N PRO A 621 36.96 -15.26 15.06
CA PRO A 621 35.88 -14.98 14.13
C PRO A 621 36.38 -14.70 12.72
N ILE A 622 35.67 -15.24 11.72
CA ILE A 622 36.06 -15.11 10.31
C ILE A 622 35.69 -13.75 9.71
N VAL A 623 34.75 -13.05 10.34
CA VAL A 623 34.28 -11.73 9.92
C VAL A 623 34.09 -10.84 11.15
N SER A 624 34.40 -9.55 11.02
CA SER A 624 34.20 -8.55 12.06
C SER A 624 33.83 -7.18 11.46
N PHE A 625 33.34 -6.28 12.31
CA PHE A 625 33.19 -4.87 11.95
C PHE A 625 34.49 -4.12 12.26
N THR A 626 35.00 -3.36 11.28
CA THR A 626 36.15 -2.47 11.50
C THR A 626 35.78 -1.32 12.43
N GLU A 627 36.78 -0.67 13.01
CA GLU A 627 36.52 0.48 13.87
C GLU A 627 35.89 1.63 13.07
N ASP A 628 36.31 1.87 11.83
CA ASP A 628 35.71 2.87 10.94
C ASP A 628 34.23 2.58 10.66
N GLU A 629 33.86 1.31 10.43
CA GLU A 629 32.47 0.89 10.24
C GLU A 629 31.63 1.15 11.51
N LYS A 630 32.20 0.88 12.69
CA LYS A 630 31.56 1.12 13.99
C LYS A 630 31.35 2.62 14.24
N GLN A 631 32.36 3.45 13.96
CA GLN A 631 32.28 4.90 14.14
C GLN A 631 31.29 5.55 13.17
N GLU A 632 31.31 5.16 11.89
CA GLU A 632 30.35 5.66 10.92
C GLU A 632 28.91 5.26 11.27
N CYS A 633 28.71 4.05 11.80
CA CYS A 633 27.42 3.59 12.30
C CYS A 633 26.88 4.49 13.44
N ILE A 634 27.72 4.80 14.44
CA ILE A 634 27.34 5.69 15.55
C ILE A 634 27.01 7.09 15.04
N LYS A 635 27.83 7.63 14.13
CA LYS A 635 27.59 8.94 13.51
C LYS A 635 26.25 8.98 12.76
N GLN A 636 25.89 7.94 12.01
CA GLN A 636 24.59 7.86 11.34
C GLN A 636 23.42 7.78 12.33
N TRP A 637 23.61 7.06 13.43
CA TRP A 637 22.63 6.96 14.52
C TRP A 637 22.35 8.31 15.16
N GLU A 638 23.41 9.04 15.53
CA GLU A 638 23.34 10.36 16.17
C GLU A 638 22.75 11.43 15.25
N ASN A 639 23.08 11.40 13.95
CA ASN A 639 22.59 12.38 12.99
C ASN A 639 21.07 12.26 12.73
N LYS A 640 20.55 11.03 12.60
CA LYS A 640 19.14 10.81 12.23
C LYS A 640 18.56 9.47 12.68
N GLY A 641 19.38 8.42 12.78
CA GLY A 641 18.90 7.05 13.05
C GLY A 641 18.07 6.92 14.33
N PHE A 642 18.46 7.62 15.41
CA PHE A 642 17.69 7.65 16.65
C PHE A 642 16.28 8.24 16.45
N GLN A 643 16.19 9.42 15.83
CA GLN A 643 14.92 10.10 15.60
C GLN A 643 14.01 9.30 14.65
N ASP A 644 14.57 8.74 13.58
CA ASP A 644 13.84 7.92 12.62
C ASP A 644 13.31 6.63 13.28
N THR A 645 14.09 6.01 14.18
CA THR A 645 13.67 4.85 14.97
C THR A 645 12.54 5.23 15.94
N GLN A 646 12.71 6.31 16.69
CA GLN A 646 11.74 6.74 17.71
C GLN A 646 10.38 7.08 17.08
N ARG A 647 10.35 7.66 15.88
CA ARG A 647 9.10 7.95 15.14
C ARG A 647 8.31 6.71 14.72
N LYS A 648 8.97 5.55 14.63
CA LYS A 648 8.34 4.27 14.30
C LYS A 648 7.83 3.54 15.53
N ILE A 649 8.21 3.93 16.74
CA ILE A 649 7.82 3.23 17.97
C ILE A 649 6.59 3.88 18.58
N ILE A 650 5.61 3.05 18.94
CA ILE A 650 4.44 3.41 19.72
C ILE A 650 4.59 2.75 21.08
N CYS A 651 4.56 3.56 22.13
CA CYS A 651 4.45 3.06 23.49
C CYS A 651 3.01 3.23 23.95
N ARG A 652 2.41 2.14 24.45
CA ARG A 652 1.14 2.19 25.16
C ARG A 652 1.36 1.81 26.61
N PHE A 653 0.55 2.36 27.51
CA PHE A 653 0.53 1.87 28.89
C PHE A 653 0.01 0.44 28.87
N SER A 654 0.89 -0.52 29.11
CA SER A 654 0.49 -1.89 29.37
C SER A 654 -0.30 -1.91 30.69
N TYR A 655 -1.47 -2.54 30.68
CA TYR A 655 -2.21 -2.80 31.92
C TYR A 655 -1.49 -3.92 32.68
N ASN A 656 -0.81 -3.56 33.76
CA ASN A 656 0.03 -4.48 34.55
C ASN A 656 -0.67 -4.99 35.82
N GLY A 657 -1.99 -4.79 35.93
CA GLY A 657 -2.79 -5.17 37.10
C GLY A 657 -3.63 -6.43 36.86
N PRO A 658 -4.18 -7.06 37.91
CA PRO A 658 -5.21 -8.08 37.74
C PRO A 658 -6.52 -7.43 37.29
N THR A 659 -7.08 -7.88 36.18
CA THR A 659 -8.44 -7.51 35.76
C THR A 659 -9.43 -8.07 36.77
N GLU A 660 -9.84 -7.26 37.75
CA GLU A 660 -10.98 -7.60 38.59
C GLU A 660 -12.25 -7.56 37.72
N PHE A 661 -12.65 -8.70 37.18
CA PHE A 661 -14.01 -8.87 36.71
C PHE A 661 -14.92 -8.70 37.91
N LYS A 662 -15.45 -7.49 38.12
CA LYS A 662 -16.57 -7.29 39.03
C LYS A 662 -17.68 -8.21 38.53
N ASN A 663 -17.95 -9.27 39.28
CA ASN A 663 -19.10 -10.13 39.09
C ASN A 663 -20.30 -9.24 38.81
N VAL A 664 -20.78 -9.27 37.56
CA VAL A 664 -22.05 -8.63 37.20
C VAL A 664 -23.09 -9.31 38.09
N PRO A 665 -23.88 -8.57 38.89
CA PRO A 665 -24.95 -9.20 39.65
C PRO A 665 -25.89 -9.86 38.65
N LYS A 666 -26.11 -11.17 38.81
CA LYS A 666 -27.19 -11.85 38.13
C LYS A 666 -28.48 -11.08 38.43
N ARG A 667 -29.13 -10.56 37.38
CA ARG A 667 -30.55 -10.24 37.38
C ARG A 667 -31.21 -10.99 36.25
#